data_AF-A0A507F308-F1
#
_entry.id   AF-A0A507F308-F1
#
_cell.length_a   1.000
_cell.length_b   1.000
_cell.length_c   1.000
_cell.angle_alpha   90.00
_cell.angle_beta   90.00
_cell.angle_gamma   90.00
#
_symmetry.space_group_name_H-M   'P 1'
#
loop_
_entity.id
_entity.type
_entity.pdbx_description
1 polymer ?
#
loop_
_entity_poly.entity_id
_entity_poly.type
_entity_poly.pdbx_seq_one_letter_code
_entity_poly.pdbx_strand_id
1 'polypeptide(L)'
;MAGLPRDLIKWIQSLSLSASIKNYKRDFANGFLIAEILNKYYPHEPSLQMHAYDTGTGPAAKKNNWEMLGRAFAKLGITVPRGMSEDVSQAKPDSVGLLLMVLYSHVSKKKEANSVLPTLKASNSYGVEADEVFQPSQVDGSGFAMIDASPGQILTGGTHVKEGLEDHENLGKGAIVRVLLKALSIHDPSITFNRSGFSATQIRDRLCEHIESMSSNEVHRIEIILMGKEREIVEILQHSPPNDISMLLDILITCIASYDAVDKVFVAASCTLQFFGLALQHAFSSRGAAYQHLCSAKEFPSLVHQLSNPHTISKIPHIVAIFHQYMGTNLRDEERVRFWLEIKAAMSRDTLPTSTITIGGIPSTNQSVPSTCNPFIFILAALSFLPNLRELHGPNRQLTTLHLSECLTVINTHRRSLQAPILNPTMPAELPAAVLILAFLVREIGVVLDDPLLGNVMECIGKAVMGRRCSSAVQKAFVAFVAAGAQAAANRGDDVDTGLGKETMVKAAAGVLKWFMGDSLRVALILLAPLLRSYPTLCTSFVRGLLSLSDSERVRLLDLDSSRSGENSATTHISWDLPFLLLQRTEGVCQTWWPLGVSMGVAKLVKNSHAPLPLAYIHMLQAITKPTNPHEESVDHWSTLMEYVGNPLVASLAENTTTEAACILLNNFRILCPGGPVKYLPAMMATLIHAYLTGRGRCQNAIVQLLTHWAAKKSPHPNSVASVSEKLISDTRRILNIVEKELFNGQKLDVSAIVPLPV
;
A
#
# COMPACT_ATOMS: atom_id res chain seq x y z
N MET A 1 -7.71 -26.73 -26.64
CA MET A 1 -7.32 -25.78 -27.72
C MET A 1 -6.16 -26.35 -28.56
N ALA A 2 -6.26 -27.58 -29.07
CA ALA A 2 -5.25 -28.08 -30.00
C ALA A 2 -5.37 -27.30 -31.33
N GLY A 3 -4.24 -26.79 -31.85
CA GLY A 3 -4.19 -25.99 -33.08
C GLY A 3 -4.07 -24.46 -32.90
N LEU A 4 -4.06 -23.93 -31.68
CA LEU A 4 -3.64 -22.53 -31.44
C LEU A 4 -2.16 -22.49 -30.98
N PRO A 5 -1.37 -21.48 -31.39
CA PRO A 5 -0.04 -21.22 -30.84
C PRO A 5 -0.04 -21.14 -29.31
N ARG A 6 0.99 -21.70 -28.66
CA ARG A 6 1.08 -21.81 -27.20
C ARG A 6 0.96 -20.46 -26.50
N ASP A 7 1.45 -19.39 -27.11
CA ASP A 7 1.45 -18.06 -26.50
C ASP A 7 0.09 -17.36 -26.62
N LEU A 8 -0.70 -17.62 -27.68
CA LEU A 8 -2.11 -17.22 -27.72
C LEU A 8 -2.94 -17.97 -26.67
N ILE A 9 -2.65 -19.25 -26.42
CA ILE A 9 -3.31 -20.02 -25.35
C ILE A 9 -3.00 -19.42 -23.98
N LYS A 10 -1.72 -19.15 -23.67
CA LYS A 10 -1.32 -18.47 -22.42
C LYS A 10 -1.99 -17.11 -22.28
N TRP A 11 -2.00 -16.30 -23.34
CA TRP A 11 -2.61 -14.97 -23.36
C TRP A 11 -4.11 -15.04 -23.02
N ILE A 12 -4.88 -15.90 -23.70
CA ILE A 12 -6.31 -16.07 -23.44
C ILE A 12 -6.56 -16.59 -22.01
N GLN A 13 -5.71 -17.50 -21.51
CA GLN A 13 -5.81 -17.99 -20.14
C GLN A 13 -5.52 -16.91 -19.09
N SER A 14 -4.59 -15.99 -19.36
CA SER A 14 -4.29 -14.86 -18.47
C SER A 14 -5.44 -13.84 -18.34
N LEU A 15 -6.36 -13.83 -19.30
CA LEU A 15 -7.44 -12.84 -19.36
C LEU A 15 -8.65 -13.15 -18.48
N SER A 16 -8.72 -14.28 -17.78
CA SER A 16 -9.84 -14.62 -16.86
C SER A 16 -11.23 -14.35 -17.45
N LEU A 17 -11.51 -14.92 -18.63
CA LEU A 17 -12.78 -14.74 -19.35
C LEU A 17 -13.96 -15.41 -18.61
N SER A 18 -15.15 -14.84 -18.79
CA SER A 18 -16.40 -15.21 -18.12
C SER A 18 -16.89 -16.64 -18.40
N ALA A 19 -16.55 -17.20 -19.57
CA ALA A 19 -16.93 -18.55 -19.98
C ALA A 19 -15.73 -19.48 -20.21
N SER A 20 -15.85 -20.73 -19.78
CA SER A 20 -14.84 -21.77 -20.00
C SER A 20 -14.77 -22.16 -21.49
N ILE A 21 -13.69 -21.83 -22.19
CA ILE A 21 -13.51 -22.18 -23.61
C ILE A 21 -13.22 -23.68 -23.74
N LYS A 22 -14.19 -24.44 -24.24
CA LYS A 22 -14.10 -25.89 -24.48
C LYS A 22 -13.77 -26.18 -25.95
N ASN A 23 -14.43 -25.48 -26.88
CA ASN A 23 -14.17 -25.56 -28.31
C ASN A 23 -14.04 -24.15 -28.88
N TYR A 24 -12.80 -23.63 -28.91
CA TYR A 24 -12.50 -22.27 -29.33
C TYR A 24 -13.11 -21.89 -30.71
N LYS A 25 -13.18 -22.83 -31.68
CA LYS A 25 -13.79 -22.55 -32.99
C LYS A 25 -15.28 -22.21 -32.87
N ARG A 26 -16.01 -22.86 -31.96
CA ARG A 26 -17.44 -22.64 -31.69
C ARG A 26 -17.68 -21.50 -30.71
N ASP A 27 -16.89 -21.44 -29.65
CA ASP A 27 -17.10 -20.54 -28.52
C ASP A 27 -16.81 -19.08 -28.90
N PHE A 28 -15.80 -18.83 -29.75
CA PHE A 28 -15.53 -17.48 -30.29
C PHE A 28 -16.46 -17.07 -31.45
N ALA A 29 -17.17 -17.99 -32.09
CA ALA A 29 -17.99 -17.70 -33.28
C ALA A 29 -19.20 -16.78 -33.01
N ASN A 30 -19.64 -16.64 -31.76
CA ASN A 30 -20.70 -15.70 -31.40
C ASN A 30 -20.20 -14.24 -31.29
N GLY A 31 -18.90 -14.01 -31.13
CA GLY A 31 -18.31 -12.67 -30.96
C GLY A 31 -18.28 -12.15 -29.52
N PHE A 32 -19.14 -12.60 -28.60
CA PHE A 32 -19.17 -12.15 -27.20
C PHE A 32 -17.80 -12.27 -26.52
N LEU A 33 -17.09 -13.40 -26.68
CA LEU A 33 -15.74 -13.56 -26.11
C LEU A 33 -14.68 -12.65 -26.75
N ILE A 34 -14.86 -12.22 -28.01
CA ILE A 34 -13.98 -11.23 -28.65
C ILE A 34 -14.25 -9.84 -28.06
N ALA A 35 -15.52 -9.50 -27.83
CA ALA A 35 -15.90 -8.27 -27.13
C ALA A 35 -15.36 -8.26 -25.69
N GLU A 36 -15.43 -9.39 -24.96
CA GLU A 36 -14.89 -9.50 -23.60
C GLU A 36 -13.37 -9.34 -23.55
N ILE A 37 -12.63 -9.97 -24.48
CA ILE A 37 -11.18 -9.77 -24.62
C ILE A 37 -10.87 -8.28 -24.81
N LEU A 38 -11.58 -7.61 -25.72
CA LEU A 38 -11.35 -6.19 -25.98
C LEU A 38 -11.75 -5.30 -24.81
N ASN A 39 -12.88 -5.55 -24.14
CA ASN A 39 -13.35 -4.78 -23.00
C ASN A 39 -12.36 -4.82 -21.83
N LYS A 40 -11.64 -5.94 -21.63
CA LYS A 40 -10.56 -6.04 -20.63
C LYS A 40 -9.34 -5.16 -20.95
N TYR A 41 -9.11 -4.79 -22.21
CA TYR A 41 -8.06 -3.86 -22.63
C TYR A 41 -8.54 -2.42 -22.84
N TYR A 42 -9.84 -2.22 -23.09
CA TYR A 42 -10.46 -0.93 -23.38
C TYR A 42 -11.75 -0.73 -22.55
N PRO A 43 -11.69 -0.77 -21.20
CA PRO A 43 -12.89 -0.73 -20.33
C PRO A 43 -13.65 0.59 -20.38
N HIS A 44 -13.05 1.63 -20.97
CA HIS A 44 -13.65 2.96 -21.14
C HIS A 44 -14.29 3.16 -22.53
N GLU A 45 -14.18 2.21 -23.47
CA GLU A 45 -14.75 2.35 -24.82
C GLU A 45 -16.25 1.99 -24.84
N PRO A 46 -17.18 2.93 -25.10
CA PRO A 46 -18.61 2.67 -24.98
C PRO A 46 -19.15 1.59 -25.93
N SER A 47 -18.50 1.31 -27.07
CA SER A 47 -18.91 0.22 -27.96
C SER A 47 -18.54 -1.20 -27.47
N LEU A 48 -17.89 -1.34 -26.32
CA LEU A 48 -17.51 -2.63 -25.72
C LEU A 48 -18.26 -2.97 -24.42
N GLN A 49 -19.35 -2.24 -24.13
CA GLN A 49 -20.20 -2.51 -22.98
C GLN A 49 -20.84 -3.90 -23.06
N MET A 50 -20.39 -4.81 -22.18
CA MET A 50 -20.76 -6.24 -22.23
C MET A 50 -22.27 -6.52 -22.13
N HIS A 51 -23.05 -5.65 -21.48
CA HIS A 51 -24.50 -5.80 -21.37
C HIS A 51 -25.25 -5.63 -22.72
N ALA A 52 -24.58 -5.08 -23.73
CA ALA A 52 -25.15 -4.90 -25.07
C ALA A 52 -24.82 -6.06 -26.04
N TYR A 53 -23.97 -7.02 -25.64
CA TYR A 53 -23.61 -8.20 -26.44
C TYR A 53 -24.41 -9.43 -25.98
N ASP A 54 -24.98 -10.17 -26.92
CA ASP A 54 -25.83 -11.33 -26.63
C ASP A 54 -25.03 -12.65 -26.59
N THR A 55 -25.25 -13.48 -25.57
CA THR A 55 -24.65 -14.83 -25.46
C THR A 55 -25.41 -15.89 -26.27
N GLY A 56 -26.55 -15.53 -26.87
CA GLY A 56 -27.38 -16.39 -27.71
C GLY A 56 -26.64 -17.03 -28.88
N THR A 57 -26.89 -18.32 -29.10
CA THR A 57 -26.20 -19.11 -30.14
C THR A 57 -26.82 -18.97 -31.55
N GLY A 58 -27.97 -18.30 -31.66
CA GLY A 58 -28.73 -18.16 -32.90
C GLY A 58 -28.12 -17.18 -33.92
N PRO A 59 -28.42 -17.31 -35.23
CA PRO A 59 -27.79 -16.50 -36.28
C PRO A 59 -27.98 -14.98 -36.11
N ALA A 60 -29.15 -14.54 -35.63
CA ALA A 60 -29.45 -13.13 -35.41
C ALA A 60 -28.57 -12.50 -34.31
N ALA A 61 -28.40 -13.19 -33.18
CA ALA A 61 -27.55 -12.77 -32.08
C ALA A 61 -26.08 -12.65 -32.52
N LYS A 62 -25.56 -13.67 -33.23
CA LYS A 62 -24.23 -13.63 -33.83
C LYS A 62 -24.06 -12.43 -34.77
N LYS A 63 -25.01 -12.20 -35.68
CA LYS A 63 -24.94 -11.11 -36.66
C LYS A 63 -24.87 -9.75 -35.95
N ASN A 64 -25.74 -9.50 -34.98
CA ASN A 64 -25.73 -8.26 -34.20
C ASN A 64 -24.41 -8.03 -33.47
N ASN A 65 -23.89 -9.05 -32.77
CA ASN A 65 -22.60 -8.99 -32.10
C ASN A 65 -21.43 -8.67 -33.06
N TRP A 66 -21.40 -9.28 -34.25
CA TRP A 66 -20.35 -9.02 -35.24
C TRP A 66 -20.48 -7.64 -35.91
N GLU A 67 -21.70 -7.10 -36.07
CA GLU A 67 -21.90 -5.72 -36.51
C GLU A 67 -21.45 -4.69 -35.43
N MET A 68 -21.69 -4.99 -34.15
CA MET A 68 -21.19 -4.19 -33.03
C MET A 68 -19.67 -4.23 -32.92
N LEU A 69 -19.06 -5.42 -33.02
CA LEU A 69 -17.62 -5.59 -33.08
C LEU A 69 -17.00 -4.86 -34.28
N GLY A 70 -17.65 -4.87 -35.45
CA GLY A 70 -17.20 -4.10 -36.61
C GLY A 70 -17.05 -2.60 -36.32
N ARG A 71 -18.02 -2.02 -35.59
CA ARG A 71 -17.95 -0.62 -35.14
C ARG A 71 -16.85 -0.40 -34.09
N ALA A 72 -16.67 -1.34 -33.16
CA ALA A 72 -15.60 -1.28 -32.15
C ALA A 72 -14.20 -1.39 -32.79
N PHE A 73 -13.98 -2.31 -33.73
CA PHE A 73 -12.73 -2.46 -34.47
C PHE A 73 -12.36 -1.17 -35.21
N ALA A 74 -13.31 -0.54 -35.91
CA ALA A 74 -13.09 0.72 -36.62
C ALA A 74 -12.66 1.85 -35.69
N LYS A 75 -13.32 2.01 -34.53
CA LYS A 75 -12.96 3.01 -33.51
C LYS A 75 -11.59 2.77 -32.88
N LEU A 76 -11.25 1.51 -32.62
CA LEU A 76 -9.98 1.14 -31.97
C LEU A 76 -8.79 1.07 -32.94
N GLY A 77 -9.00 1.27 -34.25
CA GLY A 77 -7.94 1.14 -35.25
C GLY A 77 -7.48 -0.31 -35.46
N ILE A 78 -8.37 -1.29 -35.25
CA ILE A 78 -8.10 -2.72 -35.44
C ILE A 78 -8.41 -3.09 -36.90
N THR A 79 -7.38 -3.20 -37.73
CA THR A 79 -7.51 -3.59 -39.14
C THR A 79 -7.80 -5.10 -39.27
N VAL A 80 -9.07 -5.48 -39.29
CA VAL A 80 -9.51 -6.85 -39.55
C VAL A 80 -9.67 -7.07 -41.07
N PRO A 81 -9.05 -8.11 -41.67
CA PRO A 81 -9.22 -8.42 -43.10
C PRO A 81 -10.68 -8.64 -43.51
N ARG A 82 -11.05 -8.14 -44.70
CA ARG A 82 -12.42 -8.23 -45.23
C ARG A 82 -12.83 -9.71 -45.35
N GLY A 83 -13.92 -10.09 -44.68
CA GLY A 83 -14.45 -11.46 -44.63
C GLY A 83 -14.05 -12.26 -43.39
N MET A 84 -12.99 -11.87 -42.65
CA MET A 84 -12.52 -12.63 -41.49
C MET A 84 -13.57 -12.75 -40.36
N SER A 85 -14.32 -11.68 -40.08
CA SER A 85 -15.43 -11.73 -39.10
C SER A 85 -16.53 -12.72 -39.49
N GLU A 86 -16.80 -12.88 -40.79
CA GLU A 86 -17.81 -13.82 -41.31
C GLU A 86 -17.28 -15.26 -41.28
N ASP A 87 -16.03 -15.48 -41.66
CA ASP A 87 -15.39 -16.80 -41.52
C ASP A 87 -15.33 -17.25 -40.05
N VAL A 88 -15.10 -16.32 -39.11
CA VAL A 88 -15.19 -16.60 -37.67
C VAL A 88 -16.63 -16.87 -37.23
N SER A 89 -17.63 -16.10 -37.70
CA SER A 89 -19.04 -16.29 -37.32
C SER A 89 -19.57 -17.69 -37.73
N GLN A 90 -19.07 -18.19 -38.86
CA GLN A 90 -19.30 -19.52 -39.43
C GLN A 90 -18.43 -20.63 -38.81
N ALA A 91 -17.52 -20.32 -37.87
CA ALA A 91 -16.61 -21.25 -37.23
C ALA A 91 -15.69 -22.03 -38.21
N LYS A 92 -15.31 -21.38 -39.32
CA LYS A 92 -14.42 -21.93 -40.35
C LYS A 92 -13.06 -22.31 -39.72
N PRO A 93 -12.34 -23.31 -40.26
CA PRO A 93 -11.02 -23.66 -39.75
C PRO A 93 -10.08 -22.45 -39.73
N ASP A 94 -9.40 -22.30 -38.60
CA ASP A 94 -8.21 -21.47 -38.38
C ASP A 94 -8.42 -19.95 -38.46
N SER A 95 -9.56 -19.47 -38.98
CA SER A 95 -10.00 -18.07 -38.96
C SER A 95 -10.03 -17.45 -37.56
N VAL A 96 -10.45 -18.22 -36.55
CA VAL A 96 -10.42 -17.77 -35.14
C VAL A 96 -8.98 -17.56 -34.65
N GLY A 97 -8.05 -18.42 -35.05
CA GLY A 97 -6.63 -18.29 -34.70
C GLY A 97 -6.00 -17.05 -35.34
N LEU A 98 -6.31 -16.80 -36.61
CA LEU A 98 -5.85 -15.59 -37.31
C LEU A 98 -6.42 -14.30 -36.68
N LEU A 99 -7.72 -14.27 -36.36
CA LEU A 99 -8.31 -13.10 -35.69
C LEU A 99 -7.68 -12.87 -34.30
N LEU A 100 -7.53 -13.92 -33.49
CA LEU A 100 -6.87 -13.83 -32.19
C LEU A 100 -5.41 -13.35 -32.31
N MET A 101 -4.70 -13.73 -33.37
CA MET A 101 -3.35 -13.24 -33.65
C MET A 101 -3.35 -11.74 -34.02
N VAL A 102 -4.27 -11.29 -34.87
CA VAL A 102 -4.45 -9.86 -35.20
C VAL A 102 -4.74 -9.03 -33.94
N LEU A 103 -5.64 -9.51 -33.08
CA LEU A 103 -5.99 -8.85 -31.82
C LEU A 103 -4.80 -8.84 -30.83
N TYR A 104 -4.10 -9.96 -30.69
CA TYR A 104 -2.91 -10.08 -29.85
C TYR A 104 -1.79 -9.14 -30.32
N SER A 105 -1.52 -9.06 -31.63
CA SER A 105 -0.54 -8.13 -32.19
C SER A 105 -0.94 -6.66 -32.02
N HIS A 106 -2.22 -6.32 -32.19
CA HIS A 106 -2.70 -4.95 -31.98
C HIS A 106 -2.54 -4.51 -30.53
N VAL A 107 -2.98 -5.34 -29.58
CA VAL A 107 -2.88 -5.04 -28.14
C VAL A 107 -1.43 -5.05 -27.65
N SER A 108 -0.60 -5.98 -28.15
CA SER A 108 0.82 -6.06 -27.77
C SER A 108 1.65 -4.88 -28.27
N LYS A 109 1.41 -4.40 -29.51
CA LYS A 109 2.08 -3.18 -30.03
C LYS A 109 1.79 -1.94 -29.17
N LYS A 110 0.58 -1.83 -28.61
CA LYS A 110 0.23 -0.76 -27.66
C LYS A 110 0.90 -0.94 -26.29
N LYS A 111 1.31 -2.16 -25.94
CA LYS A 111 2.11 -2.45 -24.74
C LYS A 111 3.58 -2.06 -24.93
N GLU A 112 4.15 -2.31 -26.10
CA GLU A 112 5.52 -1.90 -26.48
C GLU A 112 5.66 -0.38 -26.63
N ALA A 113 4.60 0.32 -27.06
CA ALA A 113 4.55 1.79 -26.98
C ALA A 113 4.63 2.35 -25.54
N ASN A 114 4.44 1.50 -24.53
CA ASN A 114 4.59 1.82 -23.10
C ASN A 114 5.81 1.13 -22.45
N SER A 115 6.69 0.42 -23.19
CA SER A 115 7.92 -0.16 -22.61
C SER A 115 8.97 -0.59 -23.65
N VAL A 116 10.24 -0.21 -23.39
CA VAL A 116 11.45 -0.45 -24.20
C VAL A 116 12.48 -1.13 -23.29
N LEU A 117 13.20 -2.21 -23.61
CA LEU A 117 13.24 -3.16 -24.76
C LEU A 117 13.73 -4.54 -24.16
N PRO A 118 14.44 -5.52 -24.80
CA PRO A 118 14.96 -5.67 -26.16
C PRO A 118 14.63 -6.98 -26.91
N THR A 119 15.07 -6.99 -28.18
CA THR A 119 14.90 -7.98 -29.24
C THR A 119 15.42 -9.40 -28.93
N LEU A 120 14.66 -10.43 -29.33
CA LEU A 120 15.20 -11.75 -29.68
C LEU A 120 15.07 -12.00 -31.18
N LYS A 121 16.17 -12.44 -31.81
CA LYS A 121 16.25 -12.71 -33.25
C LYS A 121 15.59 -14.05 -33.58
N ALA A 122 14.71 -14.08 -34.56
CA ALA A 122 14.33 -15.30 -35.27
C ALA A 122 14.99 -15.27 -36.66
N SER A 123 15.64 -16.38 -37.04
CA SER A 123 16.37 -16.55 -38.30
C SER A 123 15.45 -16.86 -39.49
N ASN A 124 15.88 -16.43 -40.69
CA ASN A 124 15.10 -16.47 -41.93
C ASN A 124 14.76 -17.87 -42.46
N SER A 125 13.55 -18.02 -43.00
CA SER A 125 13.21 -18.54 -44.35
C SER A 125 11.69 -18.40 -44.55
N TYR A 126 11.09 -18.04 -45.69
CA TYR A 126 11.55 -17.74 -47.06
C TYR A 126 11.05 -16.35 -47.48
N GLY A 127 11.68 -15.71 -48.47
CA GLY A 127 11.28 -14.37 -48.96
C GLY A 127 10.52 -14.39 -50.29
N VAL A 128 9.82 -13.28 -50.58
CA VAL A 128 9.60 -12.73 -51.93
C VAL A 128 9.60 -11.18 -51.82
N GLU A 129 10.20 -10.53 -52.82
CA GLU A 129 10.30 -9.11 -53.17
C GLU A 129 8.93 -8.41 -53.41
N ALA A 130 8.74 -7.08 -53.51
CA ALA A 130 9.58 -5.87 -53.33
C ALA A 130 8.68 -4.60 -53.23
N ASP A 131 9.30 -3.41 -53.32
CA ASP A 131 8.77 -2.04 -53.49
C ASP A 131 8.19 -1.36 -52.23
N GLU A 132 8.80 -0.32 -51.64
CA GLU A 132 9.06 1.06 -52.14
C GLU A 132 7.76 1.89 -52.33
N VAL A 133 7.59 3.14 -51.85
CA VAL A 133 8.50 4.09 -51.17
C VAL A 133 7.68 5.20 -50.44
N PHE A 134 8.37 6.15 -49.77
CA PHE A 134 7.96 7.52 -49.35
C PHE A 134 7.65 7.81 -47.86
N GLN A 135 8.53 8.63 -47.24
CA GLN A 135 8.43 9.28 -45.92
C GLN A 135 7.68 10.64 -46.02
N PRO A 136 7.28 11.35 -44.94
CA PRO A 136 8.23 12.20 -44.20
C PRO A 136 7.90 12.54 -42.71
N SER A 137 8.89 13.19 -42.05
CA SER A 137 8.81 14.17 -40.93
C SER A 137 8.19 13.75 -39.57
N GLN A 138 8.87 13.87 -38.41
CA GLN A 138 9.42 15.09 -37.74
C GLN A 138 8.32 16.12 -37.38
N VAL A 139 8.25 16.73 -36.18
CA VAL A 139 9.17 16.76 -35.02
C VAL A 139 8.42 17.25 -33.76
N ASP A 140 8.90 16.86 -32.56
CA ASP A 140 8.78 17.45 -31.19
C ASP A 140 7.46 18.07 -30.66
N GLY A 141 7.18 18.08 -29.34
CA GLY A 141 7.92 17.57 -28.19
C GLY A 141 7.40 18.13 -26.86
N SER A 142 8.11 17.83 -25.75
CA SER A 142 7.82 18.19 -24.34
C SER A 142 6.59 17.50 -23.68
N GLY A 143 6.65 17.05 -22.41
CA GLY A 143 7.81 16.95 -21.53
C GLY A 143 7.46 16.80 -20.04
N PHE A 144 8.32 16.04 -19.35
CA PHE A 144 8.56 15.93 -17.90
C PHE A 144 7.71 14.94 -17.07
N ALA A 145 8.24 14.28 -16.03
CA ALA A 145 9.52 13.57 -15.80
C ALA A 145 9.51 13.12 -14.32
N MET A 146 9.91 11.88 -14.01
CA MET A 146 10.41 11.52 -12.68
C MET A 146 11.62 10.61 -12.78
N ILE A 147 12.68 11.10 -12.14
CA ILE A 147 14.08 10.67 -12.13
C ILE A 147 14.25 9.19 -11.82
N ASP A 148 14.88 8.48 -12.76
CA ASP A 148 15.49 7.16 -12.56
C ASP A 148 16.91 7.33 -11.96
N ALA A 149 17.35 6.38 -11.12
CA ALA A 149 18.74 6.33 -10.70
C ALA A 149 19.58 5.65 -11.80
N SER A 150 20.25 6.45 -12.64
CA SER A 150 20.92 5.98 -13.86
C SER A 150 21.96 4.88 -13.63
N PRO A 151 21.91 3.75 -14.36
CA PRO A 151 23.03 2.83 -14.48
C PRO A 151 24.07 3.37 -15.48
N GLY A 152 25.33 3.44 -15.05
CA GLY A 152 26.50 3.43 -15.93
C GLY A 152 26.85 4.71 -16.69
N GLN A 153 27.67 5.57 -16.08
CA GLN A 153 28.69 6.27 -16.85
C GLN A 153 29.83 5.28 -17.17
N ILE A 154 30.12 5.10 -18.46
CA ILE A 154 31.27 4.33 -18.92
C ILE A 154 32.53 5.18 -18.68
N LEU A 155 33.29 4.85 -17.63
CA LEU A 155 34.73 5.04 -17.67
C LEU A 155 35.36 3.80 -18.28
N THR A 156 35.99 3.99 -19.43
CA THR A 156 36.70 2.94 -20.18
C THR A 156 37.97 2.53 -19.44
N GLY A 157 38.05 1.27 -18.98
CA GLY A 157 39.29 0.66 -18.51
C GLY A 157 39.09 -0.33 -17.36
N GLY A 158 39.21 -1.62 -17.65
CA GLY A 158 39.07 -2.68 -16.63
C GLY A 158 38.75 -4.05 -17.22
N THR A 159 39.78 -4.70 -17.77
CA THR A 159 39.90 -6.14 -18.08
C THR A 159 38.67 -7.06 -17.93
N HIS A 160 38.30 -7.73 -19.03
CA HIS A 160 37.52 -8.96 -19.01
C HIS A 160 38.07 -9.96 -17.97
N VAL A 161 37.21 -10.44 -17.07
CA VAL A 161 37.38 -11.73 -16.41
C VAL A 161 36.28 -12.65 -16.94
N LYS A 162 36.60 -13.36 -18.04
CA LYS A 162 35.91 -14.59 -18.41
C LYS A 162 36.53 -15.72 -17.59
N GLU A 163 36.03 -15.97 -16.39
CA GLU A 163 36.38 -17.18 -15.63
C GLU A 163 35.13 -17.80 -14.99
N GLY A 164 34.93 -19.11 -15.23
CA GLY A 164 34.00 -19.94 -14.47
C GLY A 164 32.54 -19.99 -14.94
N LEU A 165 32.27 -20.49 -16.16
CA LEU A 165 30.92 -20.95 -16.53
C LEU A 165 30.89 -22.22 -17.41
N GLU A 166 31.88 -23.13 -17.25
CA GLU A 166 31.99 -24.38 -18.04
C GLU A 166 31.91 -25.68 -17.21
N ASP A 167 31.75 -25.62 -15.88
CA ASP A 167 31.78 -26.79 -14.96
C ASP A 167 30.39 -27.28 -14.45
N HIS A 168 29.34 -27.21 -15.26
CA HIS A 168 27.98 -27.58 -14.81
C HIS A 168 27.70 -29.10 -14.68
N GLU A 169 28.63 -29.99 -15.04
CA GLU A 169 28.45 -31.45 -14.86
C GLU A 169 28.69 -31.95 -13.43
N ASN A 170 29.24 -31.13 -12.52
CA ASN A 170 29.47 -31.51 -11.12
C ASN A 170 29.17 -30.38 -10.12
N LEU A 171 27.89 -29.97 -9.99
CA LEU A 171 27.43 -29.24 -8.80
C LEU A 171 27.59 -30.13 -7.55
N GLY A 172 28.76 -30.03 -6.90
CA GLY A 172 29.04 -30.74 -5.67
C GLY A 172 28.17 -30.25 -4.51
N LYS A 173 28.06 -31.07 -3.44
CA LYS A 173 27.37 -30.73 -2.19
C LYS A 173 27.70 -29.30 -1.72
N GLY A 174 26.72 -28.55 -1.23
CA GLY A 174 26.87 -27.17 -0.80
C GLY A 174 27.03 -26.16 -1.94
N ALA A 175 26.38 -26.37 -3.09
CA ALA A 175 26.40 -25.39 -4.18
C ALA A 175 25.57 -24.16 -3.81
N ILE A 176 24.35 -24.37 -3.29
CA ILE A 176 23.46 -23.28 -2.86
C ILE A 176 24.08 -22.52 -1.68
N VAL A 177 24.67 -23.26 -0.73
CA VAL A 177 25.36 -22.67 0.43
C VAL A 177 26.55 -21.80 0.01
N ARG A 178 27.35 -22.22 -0.98
CA ARG A 178 28.45 -21.40 -1.53
C ARG A 178 27.95 -20.07 -2.10
N VAL A 179 26.84 -20.08 -2.83
CA VAL A 179 26.27 -18.87 -3.42
C VAL A 179 25.72 -17.95 -2.34
N LEU A 180 25.07 -18.49 -1.30
CA LEU A 180 24.62 -17.71 -0.15
C LEU A 180 25.80 -17.05 0.58
N LEU A 181 26.85 -17.80 0.93
CA LEU A 181 28.05 -17.24 1.57
C LEU A 181 28.71 -16.16 0.69
N LYS A 182 28.84 -16.39 -0.63
CA LYS A 182 29.36 -15.42 -1.60
C LYS A 182 28.42 -14.20 -1.80
N ALA A 183 27.11 -14.35 -1.62
CA ALA A 183 26.16 -13.24 -1.65
C ALA A 183 26.26 -12.36 -0.40
N LEU A 184 26.54 -12.96 0.75
CA LEU A 184 26.78 -12.27 2.02
C LEU A 184 28.25 -11.83 2.21
N SER A 185 29.12 -11.97 1.21
CA SER A 185 30.56 -11.64 1.28
C SER A 185 31.33 -12.39 2.39
N ILE A 186 30.87 -13.58 2.76
CA ILE A 186 31.51 -14.44 3.77
C ILE A 186 32.64 -15.23 3.11
N HIS A 187 33.88 -14.86 3.44
CA HIS A 187 35.09 -15.51 2.96
C HIS A 187 35.82 -16.21 4.12
N ASP A 188 35.60 -17.52 4.26
CA ASP A 188 36.34 -18.36 5.21
C ASP A 188 37.00 -19.56 4.48
N PRO A 189 38.34 -19.62 4.37
CA PRO A 189 39.05 -20.72 3.73
C PRO A 189 38.98 -22.04 4.52
N SER A 190 38.51 -22.05 5.77
CA SER A 190 38.31 -23.27 6.56
C SER A 190 37.03 -24.03 6.21
N ILE A 191 36.08 -23.41 5.50
CA ILE A 191 34.84 -24.07 5.06
C ILE A 191 35.13 -24.93 3.81
N THR A 192 35.34 -26.24 4.01
CA THR A 192 35.63 -27.16 2.91
C THR A 192 34.39 -27.84 2.34
N PHE A 193 34.15 -27.67 1.03
CA PHE A 193 33.02 -28.27 0.30
C PHE A 193 33.32 -29.68 -0.25
N ASN A 194 34.12 -30.46 0.48
CA ASN A 194 34.52 -31.81 0.07
C ASN A 194 33.48 -32.88 0.51
N ARG A 195 33.58 -34.11 -0.02
CA ARG A 195 32.57 -35.15 0.22
C ARG A 195 32.48 -35.67 1.67
N SER A 196 33.48 -35.38 2.52
CA SER A 196 33.71 -36.01 3.83
C SER A 196 33.86 -35.06 5.03
N GLY A 197 34.00 -33.75 4.80
CA GLY A 197 34.23 -32.72 5.82
C GLY A 197 33.17 -31.62 5.85
N PHE A 198 32.01 -31.87 5.22
CA PHE A 198 30.90 -30.92 5.22
C PHE A 198 30.18 -30.91 6.58
N SER A 199 30.30 -29.83 7.35
CA SER A 199 29.60 -29.66 8.63
C SER A 199 28.59 -28.51 8.58
N ALA A 200 27.31 -28.85 8.68
CA ALA A 200 26.22 -27.87 8.76
C ALA A 200 26.35 -26.95 10.00
N THR A 201 26.92 -27.44 11.11
CA THR A 201 27.13 -26.62 12.31
C THR A 201 28.23 -25.58 12.07
N GLN A 202 29.36 -25.94 11.46
CA GLN A 202 30.42 -24.98 11.15
C GLN A 202 29.93 -23.84 10.24
N ILE A 203 29.10 -24.17 9.24
CA ILE A 203 28.49 -23.16 8.35
C ILE A 203 27.52 -22.26 9.11
N ARG A 204 26.66 -22.84 9.96
CA ARG A 204 25.74 -22.08 10.83
C ARG A 204 26.53 -21.12 11.72
N ASP A 205 27.57 -21.62 12.40
CA ASP A 205 28.33 -20.85 13.38
C ASP A 205 29.02 -19.65 12.71
N ARG A 206 29.62 -19.84 11.52
CA ARG A 206 30.18 -18.74 10.72
C ARG A 206 29.15 -17.77 10.17
N LEU A 207 27.98 -18.26 9.78
CA LEU A 207 26.87 -17.41 9.33
C LEU A 207 26.39 -16.52 10.49
N CYS A 208 26.24 -17.08 11.70
CA CYS A 208 25.90 -16.33 12.91
C CYS A 208 26.97 -15.29 13.25
N GLU A 209 28.25 -15.69 13.38
CA GLU A 209 29.36 -14.77 13.67
C GLU A 209 29.39 -13.57 12.71
N HIS A 210 29.21 -13.82 11.41
CA HIS A 210 29.18 -12.75 10.42
C HIS A 210 27.97 -11.82 10.61
N ILE A 211 26.76 -12.36 10.73
CA ILE A 211 25.54 -11.56 10.89
C ILE A 211 25.53 -10.76 12.20
N GLU A 212 26.08 -11.32 13.28
CA GLU A 212 26.23 -10.62 14.56
C GLU A 212 27.15 -9.39 14.44
N SER A 213 28.19 -9.48 13.57
CA SER A 213 29.12 -8.37 13.27
C SER A 213 28.53 -7.26 12.39
N MET A 214 27.53 -7.55 11.55
CA MET A 214 26.89 -6.58 10.65
C MET A 214 26.13 -5.47 11.42
N SER A 215 26.04 -4.26 10.88
CA SER A 215 25.13 -3.24 11.40
C SER A 215 23.66 -3.59 11.09
N SER A 216 22.72 -3.08 11.89
CA SER A 216 21.29 -3.33 11.67
C SER A 216 20.82 -2.90 10.27
N ASN A 217 21.39 -1.83 9.70
CA ASN A 217 21.05 -1.37 8.35
C ASN A 217 21.52 -2.33 7.25
N GLU A 218 22.64 -3.04 7.46
CA GLU A 218 23.14 -4.04 6.53
C GLU A 218 22.30 -5.32 6.59
N VAL A 219 21.85 -5.73 7.77
CA VAL A 219 20.92 -6.86 7.95
C VAL A 219 19.62 -6.63 7.18
N HIS A 220 19.03 -5.45 7.26
CA HIS A 220 17.82 -5.09 6.49
C HIS A 220 18.06 -5.01 4.96
N ARG A 221 19.32 -5.02 4.49
CA ARG A 221 19.66 -5.06 3.06
C ARG A 221 19.85 -6.47 2.51
N ILE A 222 19.89 -7.51 3.36
CA ILE A 222 20.10 -8.90 2.92
C ILE A 222 19.06 -9.32 1.87
N GLU A 223 17.78 -8.99 2.09
CA GLU A 223 16.71 -9.27 1.12
C GLU A 223 17.00 -8.63 -0.25
N ILE A 224 17.37 -7.35 -0.28
CA ILE A 224 17.70 -6.61 -1.52
C ILE A 224 18.92 -7.23 -2.22
N ILE A 225 19.94 -7.64 -1.46
CA ILE A 225 21.15 -8.30 -1.99
C ILE A 225 20.80 -9.65 -2.63
N LEU A 226 19.96 -10.46 -1.98
CA LEU A 226 19.51 -11.76 -2.50
C LEU A 226 18.62 -11.60 -3.74
N MET A 227 17.66 -10.66 -3.72
CA MET A 227 16.84 -10.33 -4.90
C MET A 227 17.69 -9.87 -6.08
N GLY A 228 18.76 -9.11 -5.84
CA GLY A 228 19.73 -8.73 -6.87
C GLY A 228 20.46 -9.90 -7.54
N LYS A 229 20.47 -11.09 -6.91
CA LYS A 229 21.06 -12.34 -7.43
C LYS A 229 20.03 -13.43 -7.76
N GLU A 230 18.75 -13.10 -7.78
CA GLU A 230 17.67 -14.09 -7.90
C GLU A 230 17.87 -15.07 -9.08
N ARG A 231 18.23 -14.57 -10.26
CA ARG A 231 18.41 -15.40 -11.47
C ARG A 231 19.53 -16.45 -11.32
N GLU A 232 20.69 -16.06 -10.78
CA GLU A 232 21.82 -16.96 -10.50
C GLU A 232 21.40 -18.06 -9.51
N ILE A 233 20.65 -17.68 -8.46
CA ILE A 233 20.21 -18.62 -7.42
C ILE A 233 19.13 -19.57 -7.96
N VAL A 234 18.17 -19.09 -8.75
CA VAL A 234 17.11 -19.92 -9.35
C VAL A 234 17.70 -20.97 -10.31
N GLU A 235 18.66 -20.59 -11.16
CA GLU A 235 19.36 -21.52 -12.06
C GLU A 235 20.11 -22.60 -11.28
N ILE A 236 20.79 -22.24 -10.20
CA ILE A 236 21.50 -23.20 -9.34
C ILE A 236 20.53 -24.11 -8.59
N LEU A 237 19.38 -23.61 -8.13
CA LEU A 237 18.35 -24.42 -7.49
C LEU A 237 17.76 -25.49 -8.43
N GLN A 238 17.59 -25.18 -9.73
CA GLN A 238 17.10 -26.14 -10.73
C GLN A 238 18.05 -27.34 -10.94
N HIS A 239 19.35 -27.15 -10.70
CA HIS A 239 20.38 -28.17 -10.88
C HIS A 239 20.90 -28.77 -9.56
N SER A 240 20.40 -28.32 -8.40
CA SER A 240 20.86 -28.77 -7.08
C SER A 240 20.13 -30.03 -6.60
N PRO A 241 20.82 -30.98 -5.94
CA PRO A 241 20.19 -32.18 -5.40
C PRO A 241 19.30 -31.84 -4.18
N PRO A 242 18.20 -32.57 -3.92
CA PRO A 242 17.27 -32.29 -2.81
C PRO A 242 17.93 -32.21 -1.43
N ASN A 243 19.00 -32.98 -1.21
CA ASN A 243 19.75 -32.96 0.04
C ASN A 243 20.48 -31.62 0.29
N ASP A 244 20.88 -30.90 -0.77
CA ASP A 244 21.53 -29.58 -0.63
C ASP A 244 20.50 -28.52 -0.18
N ILE A 245 19.29 -28.60 -0.74
CA ILE A 245 18.14 -27.77 -0.34
C ILE A 245 17.77 -28.06 1.11
N SER A 246 17.53 -29.33 1.49
CA SER A 246 17.18 -29.71 2.88
C SER A 246 18.21 -29.20 3.88
N MET A 247 19.49 -29.36 3.57
CA MET A 247 20.59 -28.98 4.46
C MET A 247 20.69 -27.46 4.67
N LEU A 248 20.42 -26.66 3.63
CA LEU A 248 20.30 -25.20 3.77
C LEU A 248 19.09 -24.83 4.65
N LEU A 249 17.94 -25.48 4.43
CA LEU A 249 16.74 -25.26 5.24
C LEU A 249 17.00 -25.61 6.71
N ASP A 250 17.63 -26.75 6.98
CA ASP A 250 17.96 -27.20 8.34
C ASP A 250 18.89 -26.22 9.07
N ILE A 251 19.90 -25.67 8.38
CA ILE A 251 20.78 -24.61 8.94
C ILE A 251 19.97 -23.37 9.32
N LEU A 252 19.17 -22.83 8.39
CA LEU A 252 18.43 -21.58 8.60
C LEU A 252 17.28 -21.74 9.61
N ILE A 253 16.58 -22.88 9.60
CA ILE A 253 15.54 -23.21 10.58
C ILE A 253 16.14 -23.36 11.98
N THR A 254 17.34 -23.93 12.10
CA THR A 254 18.07 -23.97 13.38
C THR A 254 18.30 -22.54 13.90
N CYS A 255 18.71 -21.59 13.06
CA CYS A 255 18.86 -20.19 13.46
C CYS A 255 17.53 -19.56 13.94
N ILE A 256 16.42 -19.81 13.24
CA ILE A 256 15.07 -19.35 13.65
C ILE A 256 14.65 -19.93 15.00
N ALA A 257 15.00 -21.18 15.29
CA ALA A 257 14.70 -21.83 16.57
C ALA A 257 15.58 -21.27 17.71
N SER A 258 16.88 -21.08 17.47
CA SER A 258 17.87 -20.71 18.50
C SER A 258 17.88 -19.24 18.92
N TYR A 259 17.46 -18.31 18.06
CA TYR A 259 17.53 -16.86 18.30
C TYR A 259 16.15 -16.22 18.46
N ASP A 260 16.06 -15.09 19.17
CA ASP A 260 14.80 -14.36 19.37
C ASP A 260 14.47 -13.42 18.20
N ALA A 261 13.20 -13.04 18.07
CA ALA A 261 12.69 -12.28 16.93
C ALA A 261 13.34 -10.89 16.72
N VAL A 262 14.07 -10.39 17.73
CA VAL A 262 14.80 -9.11 17.70
C VAL A 262 16.26 -9.26 17.28
N ASP A 263 16.79 -10.48 17.24
CA ASP A 263 18.19 -10.74 16.95
C ASP A 263 18.50 -10.61 15.46
N LYS A 264 19.67 -10.03 15.13
CA LYS A 264 20.14 -9.89 13.75
C LYS A 264 20.13 -11.23 13.00
N VAL A 265 20.55 -12.30 13.66
CA VAL A 265 20.61 -13.66 13.11
C VAL A 265 19.22 -14.18 12.75
N PHE A 266 18.22 -13.97 13.61
CA PHE A 266 16.83 -14.34 13.34
C PHE A 266 16.28 -13.57 12.12
N VAL A 267 16.46 -12.24 12.10
CA VAL A 267 15.96 -11.39 11.00
C VAL A 267 16.59 -11.81 9.67
N ALA A 268 17.91 -11.96 9.63
CA ALA A 268 18.65 -12.41 8.45
C ALA A 268 18.21 -13.81 7.99
N ALA A 269 18.10 -14.78 8.91
CA ALA A 269 17.64 -16.13 8.59
C ALA A 269 16.19 -16.14 8.08
N SER A 270 15.32 -15.29 8.61
CA SER A 270 13.92 -15.18 8.18
C SER A 270 13.81 -14.59 6.77
N CYS A 271 14.47 -13.46 6.50
CA CYS A 271 14.52 -12.87 5.16
C CYS A 271 15.12 -13.84 4.14
N THR A 272 16.19 -14.55 4.52
CA THR A 272 16.84 -15.56 3.66
C THR A 272 15.89 -16.73 3.36
N LEU A 273 15.21 -17.29 4.36
CA LEU A 273 14.22 -18.36 4.16
C LEU A 273 13.07 -17.90 3.26
N GLN A 274 12.50 -16.71 3.50
CA GLN A 274 11.43 -16.15 2.69
C GLN A 274 11.84 -15.99 1.22
N PHE A 275 13.04 -15.45 0.96
CA PHE A 275 13.63 -15.37 -0.37
C PHE A 275 13.78 -16.76 -1.02
N PHE A 276 14.31 -17.76 -0.31
CA PHE A 276 14.43 -19.11 -0.87
C PHE A 276 13.07 -19.77 -1.15
N GLY A 277 12.01 -19.44 -0.42
CA GLY A 277 10.64 -19.87 -0.73
C GLY A 277 10.18 -19.39 -2.12
N LEU A 278 10.40 -18.10 -2.42
CA LEU A 278 10.14 -17.52 -3.73
C LEU A 278 11.05 -18.10 -4.82
N ALA A 279 12.36 -18.19 -4.57
CA ALA A 279 13.31 -18.73 -5.54
C ALA A 279 13.02 -20.20 -5.88
N LEU A 280 12.56 -21.02 -4.92
CA LEU A 280 12.11 -22.39 -5.17
C LEU A 280 10.80 -22.46 -5.97
N GLN A 281 9.87 -21.54 -5.76
CA GLN A 281 8.65 -21.42 -6.58
C GLN A 281 8.97 -21.01 -8.03
N HIS A 282 10.02 -20.22 -8.25
CA HIS A 282 10.50 -19.86 -9.59
C HIS A 282 11.35 -20.96 -10.24
N ALA A 283 12.13 -21.71 -9.45
CA ALA A 283 12.93 -22.84 -9.92
C ALA A 283 12.07 -24.00 -10.41
N PHE A 284 11.05 -24.41 -9.63
CA PHE A 284 10.29 -25.63 -9.88
C PHE A 284 8.90 -25.38 -10.47
N SER A 285 8.66 -25.87 -11.69
CA SER A 285 7.34 -25.80 -12.35
C SER A 285 6.27 -26.73 -11.76
N SER A 286 6.65 -27.65 -10.85
CA SER A 286 5.75 -28.57 -10.17
C SER A 286 5.01 -27.87 -9.01
N ARG A 287 3.67 -27.92 -9.05
CA ARG A 287 2.82 -27.30 -8.02
C ARG A 287 3.18 -27.82 -6.63
N GLY A 288 3.49 -26.90 -5.71
CA GLY A 288 3.80 -27.23 -4.32
C GLY A 288 5.19 -27.82 -4.07
N ALA A 289 6.09 -27.84 -5.06
CA ALA A 289 7.44 -28.40 -4.87
C ALA A 289 8.26 -27.69 -3.79
N ALA A 290 8.23 -26.34 -3.76
CA ALA A 290 8.88 -25.57 -2.70
C ALA A 290 8.34 -25.97 -1.31
N TYR A 291 7.02 -25.98 -1.14
CA TYR A 291 6.33 -26.45 0.06
C TYR A 291 6.74 -27.89 0.46
N GLN A 292 6.85 -28.82 -0.49
CA GLN A 292 7.31 -30.19 -0.23
C GLN A 292 8.77 -30.22 0.26
N HIS A 293 9.66 -29.41 -0.31
CA HIS A 293 11.03 -29.27 0.18
C HIS A 293 11.06 -28.76 1.62
N LEU A 294 10.24 -27.75 1.97
CA LEU A 294 10.13 -27.24 3.34
C LEU A 294 9.66 -28.32 4.32
N CYS A 295 8.61 -29.06 3.99
CA CYS A 295 8.10 -30.14 4.84
C CYS A 295 9.04 -31.35 4.93
N SER A 296 9.97 -31.51 3.98
CA SER A 296 10.99 -32.57 4.00
C SER A 296 12.22 -32.25 4.84
N ALA A 297 12.42 -30.99 5.23
CA ALA A 297 13.55 -30.57 6.06
C ALA A 297 13.46 -31.22 7.45
N LYS A 298 14.60 -31.71 7.96
CA LYS A 298 14.68 -32.42 9.25
C LYS A 298 14.25 -31.54 10.42
N GLU A 299 14.58 -30.24 10.37
CA GLU A 299 14.25 -29.28 11.44
C GLU A 299 12.87 -28.63 11.26
N PHE A 300 12.09 -28.99 10.23
CA PHE A 300 10.72 -28.48 10.05
C PHE A 300 9.80 -28.65 11.30
N PRO A 301 9.83 -29.76 12.05
CA PRO A 301 9.06 -29.88 13.29
C PRO A 301 9.45 -28.86 14.37
N SER A 302 10.73 -28.45 14.42
CA SER A 302 11.21 -27.40 15.32
C SER A 302 10.56 -26.05 14.97
N LEU A 303 10.48 -25.72 13.68
CA LEU A 303 9.80 -24.52 13.16
C LEU A 303 8.31 -24.49 13.53
N VAL A 304 7.63 -25.64 13.46
CA VAL A 304 6.21 -25.76 13.86
C VAL A 304 6.06 -25.59 15.38
N HIS A 305 6.95 -26.16 16.20
CA HIS A 305 6.90 -26.02 17.65
C HIS A 305 7.11 -24.56 18.14
N GLN A 306 7.87 -23.73 17.39
CA GLN A 306 7.97 -22.29 17.65
C GLN A 306 6.62 -21.54 17.50
N LEU A 307 5.61 -22.13 16.85
CA LEU A 307 4.26 -21.55 16.78
C LEU A 307 3.38 -21.94 17.98
N SER A 308 3.60 -23.13 18.56
CA SER A 308 2.88 -23.61 19.75
C SER A 308 3.30 -22.90 21.04
N ASN A 309 4.56 -22.47 21.13
CA ASN A 309 5.14 -21.96 22.37
C ASN A 309 4.75 -20.47 22.64
N PRO A 310 4.14 -20.14 23.80
CA PRO A 310 3.77 -18.77 24.13
C PRO A 310 4.92 -17.77 24.19
N HIS A 311 6.14 -18.22 24.51
CA HIS A 311 7.33 -17.35 24.60
C HIS A 311 7.81 -16.87 23.23
N THR A 312 7.47 -17.57 22.15
CA THR A 312 7.93 -17.31 20.78
C THR A 312 6.87 -16.61 19.92
N ILE A 313 5.86 -16.00 20.55
CA ILE A 313 4.73 -15.33 19.88
C ILE A 313 5.16 -14.22 18.89
N SER A 314 6.32 -13.60 19.10
CA SER A 314 6.94 -12.62 18.19
C SER A 314 7.56 -13.23 16.92
N LYS A 315 7.84 -14.54 16.93
CA LYS A 315 8.33 -15.29 15.76
C LYS A 315 7.20 -15.63 14.79
N ILE A 316 5.93 -15.70 15.25
CA ILE A 316 4.76 -16.07 14.44
C ILE A 316 4.69 -15.37 13.07
N PRO A 317 4.74 -14.02 12.95
CA PRO A 317 4.57 -13.38 11.64
C PRO A 317 5.67 -13.73 10.65
N HIS A 318 6.90 -13.91 11.13
CA HIS A 318 8.05 -14.33 10.34
C HIS A 318 7.91 -15.77 9.84
N ILE A 319 7.46 -16.68 10.71
CA ILE A 319 7.25 -18.10 10.35
C ILE A 319 6.06 -18.25 9.39
N VAL A 320 4.98 -17.50 9.60
CA VAL A 320 3.82 -17.48 8.71
C VAL A 320 4.17 -16.87 7.34
N ALA A 321 5.01 -15.84 7.30
CA ALA A 321 5.55 -15.31 6.05
C ALA A 321 6.40 -16.35 5.30
N ILE A 322 7.28 -17.09 5.99
CA ILE A 322 8.01 -18.22 5.41
C ILE A 322 7.02 -19.23 4.81
N PHE A 323 6.04 -19.74 5.57
CA PHE A 323 5.06 -20.70 5.06
C PHE A 323 4.31 -20.17 3.83
N HIS A 324 3.91 -18.89 3.81
CA HIS A 324 3.27 -18.26 2.66
C HIS A 324 4.15 -18.28 1.40
N GLN A 325 5.42 -17.90 1.49
CA GLN A 325 6.33 -17.90 0.34
C GLN A 325 6.56 -19.31 -0.22
N TYR A 326 6.72 -20.32 0.64
CA TYR A 326 6.92 -21.71 0.19
C TYR A 326 5.65 -22.35 -0.40
N MET A 327 4.46 -21.93 0.03
CA MET A 327 3.20 -22.35 -0.60
C MET A 327 2.95 -21.66 -1.94
N GLY A 328 3.19 -20.36 -2.00
CA GLY A 328 2.82 -19.50 -3.12
C GLY A 328 1.31 -19.50 -3.40
N THR A 329 0.93 -18.87 -4.52
CA THR A 329 -0.47 -18.79 -4.97
C THR A 329 -0.91 -20.04 -5.74
N ASN A 330 0.04 -20.77 -6.33
CA ASN A 330 -0.18 -21.97 -7.17
C ASN A 330 -0.63 -23.24 -6.41
N LEU A 331 -0.44 -23.31 -5.09
CA LEU A 331 -0.89 -24.45 -4.27
C LEU A 331 -2.43 -24.52 -4.21
N ARG A 332 -3.02 -25.72 -4.24
CA ARG A 332 -4.48 -25.89 -4.18
C ARG A 332 -5.02 -25.43 -2.84
N ASP A 333 -6.22 -24.87 -2.86
CA ASP A 333 -6.90 -24.36 -1.66
C ASP A 333 -7.11 -25.45 -0.59
N GLU A 334 -7.53 -26.64 -1.01
CA GLU A 334 -7.65 -27.83 -0.15
C GLU A 334 -6.34 -28.24 0.54
N GLU A 335 -5.20 -28.14 -0.16
CA GLU A 335 -3.88 -28.50 0.38
C GLU A 335 -3.40 -27.44 1.38
N ARG A 336 -3.61 -26.16 1.06
CA ARG A 336 -3.35 -25.03 1.95
C ARG A 336 -4.18 -25.10 3.24
N VAL A 337 -5.47 -25.42 3.13
CA VAL A 337 -6.35 -25.58 4.30
C VAL A 337 -6.00 -26.82 5.11
N ARG A 338 -5.68 -27.95 4.46
CA ARG A 338 -5.20 -29.15 5.16
C ARG A 338 -3.96 -28.85 6.00
N PHE A 339 -2.96 -28.16 5.45
CA PHE A 339 -1.77 -27.75 6.20
C PHE A 339 -2.13 -26.92 7.45
N TRP A 340 -2.95 -25.87 7.30
CA TRP A 340 -3.28 -25.03 8.46
C TRP A 340 -4.07 -25.79 9.53
N LEU A 341 -4.90 -26.77 9.15
CA LEU A 341 -5.55 -27.68 10.09
C LEU A 341 -4.58 -28.68 10.75
N GLU A 342 -3.55 -29.14 10.04
CA GLU A 342 -2.47 -29.96 10.60
C GLU A 342 -1.63 -29.16 11.62
N ILE A 343 -1.30 -27.90 11.33
CA ILE A 343 -0.67 -26.97 12.28
C ILE A 343 -1.57 -26.78 13.52
N LYS A 344 -2.86 -26.47 13.34
CA LYS A 344 -3.82 -26.35 14.47
C LYS A 344 -3.87 -27.63 15.33
N ALA A 345 -3.86 -28.79 14.69
CA ALA A 345 -3.87 -30.08 15.36
C ALA A 345 -2.55 -30.36 16.12
N ALA A 346 -1.40 -29.95 15.58
CA ALA A 346 -0.11 -30.06 16.27
C ALA A 346 -0.09 -29.19 17.53
N MET A 347 -0.49 -27.92 17.44
CA MET A 347 -0.59 -27.01 18.59
C MET A 347 -1.51 -27.53 19.70
N SER A 348 -2.54 -28.29 19.34
CA SER A 348 -3.51 -28.88 20.28
C SER A 348 -3.01 -30.17 20.97
N ARG A 349 -1.88 -30.75 20.52
CA ARG A 349 -1.28 -31.95 21.13
C ARG A 349 -0.24 -31.61 22.21
N ASP A 350 0.43 -30.48 22.06
CA ASP A 350 1.41 -29.97 23.04
C ASP A 350 0.72 -29.47 24.34
N THR A 351 -0.60 -29.26 24.33
CA THR A 351 -1.39 -28.82 25.50
C THR A 351 -1.85 -29.98 26.40
N LEU A 352 -0.91 -30.57 27.15
CA LEU A 352 -1.18 -31.45 28.30
C LEU A 352 -0.77 -30.77 29.62
N PRO A 353 -1.33 -31.18 30.79
CA PRO A 353 -1.56 -30.23 31.88
C PRO A 353 -0.35 -29.92 32.77
N THR A 354 -0.16 -28.61 32.98
CA THR A 354 0.46 -27.96 34.15
C THR A 354 1.83 -28.47 34.64
N SER A 355 2.85 -27.63 34.44
CA SER A 355 3.88 -27.44 35.47
C SER A 355 3.80 -25.99 35.98
N THR A 356 3.71 -25.83 37.29
CA THR A 356 3.55 -24.54 37.95
C THR A 356 4.86 -23.76 37.84
N ILE A 357 4.90 -22.70 37.02
CA ILE A 357 6.09 -21.86 36.90
C ILE A 357 6.15 -20.90 38.10
N THR A 358 6.96 -21.28 39.09
CA THR A 358 7.34 -20.41 40.20
C THR A 358 8.37 -19.39 39.72
N ILE A 359 7.94 -18.16 39.45
CA ILE A 359 8.87 -17.02 39.34
C ILE A 359 9.22 -16.57 40.77
N GLY A 360 10.49 -16.22 40.99
CA GLY A 360 11.09 -16.16 42.33
C GLY A 360 10.39 -15.24 43.33
N GLY A 361 10.13 -15.79 44.52
CA GLY A 361 10.15 -15.04 45.78
C GLY A 361 9.12 -13.93 45.99
N ILE A 362 7.83 -14.28 46.08
CA ILE A 362 6.82 -13.79 47.07
C ILE A 362 5.47 -14.45 46.71
N PRO A 363 4.71 -15.02 47.66
CA PRO A 363 3.42 -15.65 47.36
C PRO A 363 2.33 -14.59 47.16
N SER A 364 2.09 -14.18 45.92
CA SER A 364 0.92 -13.39 45.54
C SER A 364 -0.26 -14.28 45.15
N THR A 365 -1.43 -13.97 45.69
CA THR A 365 -2.66 -14.76 45.59
C THR A 365 -3.18 -14.91 44.14
N ASN A 366 -3.40 -16.16 43.73
CA ASN A 366 -4.35 -16.60 42.70
C ASN A 366 -4.52 -15.71 41.46
N GLN A 367 -3.60 -15.85 40.50
CA GLN A 367 -3.94 -15.71 39.08
C GLN A 367 -3.44 -16.94 38.31
N SER A 368 -4.32 -17.93 38.16
CA SER A 368 -4.16 -18.97 37.15
C SER A 368 -4.28 -18.31 35.77
N VAL A 369 -3.22 -18.36 34.96
CA VAL A 369 -3.30 -17.98 33.54
C VAL A 369 -4.39 -18.83 32.88
N PRO A 370 -5.41 -18.24 32.24
CA PRO A 370 -6.54 -19.01 31.70
C PRO A 370 -6.08 -19.98 30.61
N SER A 371 -6.39 -21.26 30.78
CA SER A 371 -6.09 -22.38 29.88
C SER A 371 -6.97 -22.39 28.62
N THR A 372 -7.23 -21.22 28.04
CA THR A 372 -8.26 -20.99 27.01
C THR A 372 -7.82 -20.00 25.94
N CYS A 373 -6.53 -19.96 25.61
CA CYS A 373 -6.08 -19.27 24.39
C CYS A 373 -6.14 -20.26 23.20
N ASN A 374 -6.71 -19.83 22.08
CA ASN A 374 -6.63 -20.40 20.75
C ASN A 374 -5.47 -19.74 19.95
N PRO A 375 -4.19 -20.14 20.15
CA PRO A 375 -3.04 -19.50 19.50
C PRO A 375 -3.09 -19.57 17.96
N PHE A 376 -3.90 -20.46 17.39
CA PHE A 376 -4.14 -20.52 15.95
C PHE A 376 -4.76 -19.24 15.38
N ILE A 377 -5.53 -18.46 16.16
CA ILE A 377 -6.05 -17.16 15.69
C ILE A 377 -4.92 -16.15 15.43
N PHE A 378 -3.79 -16.25 16.14
CA PHE A 378 -2.62 -15.39 15.93
C PHE A 378 -1.93 -15.71 14.61
N ILE A 379 -1.88 -16.99 14.24
CA ILE A 379 -1.38 -17.46 12.94
C ILE A 379 -2.25 -16.93 11.80
N LEU A 380 -3.58 -17.08 11.91
CA LEU A 380 -4.52 -16.58 10.89
C LEU A 380 -4.53 -15.05 10.81
N ALA A 381 -4.33 -14.35 11.94
CA ALA A 381 -4.18 -12.91 11.95
C ALA A 381 -2.89 -12.51 11.24
N ALA A 382 -1.74 -13.06 11.60
CA ALA A 382 -0.47 -12.81 10.94
C ALA A 382 -0.53 -13.11 9.42
N LEU A 383 -1.19 -14.22 9.04
CA LEU A 383 -1.43 -14.58 7.65
C LEU A 383 -2.21 -13.46 6.93
N SER A 384 -3.24 -12.89 7.55
CA SER A 384 -4.09 -11.81 6.99
C SER A 384 -3.37 -10.47 6.75
N PHE A 385 -2.13 -10.29 7.24
CA PHE A 385 -1.32 -9.08 7.01
C PHE A 385 -0.25 -9.23 5.91
N LEU A 386 -0.15 -10.40 5.28
CA LEU A 386 0.79 -10.64 4.18
C LEU A 386 0.31 -10.04 2.83
N PRO A 387 1.22 -9.75 1.89
CA PRO A 387 0.84 -9.28 0.55
C PRO A 387 0.12 -10.37 -0.27
N ASN A 388 -0.52 -9.96 -1.37
CA ASN A 388 -1.11 -10.82 -2.43
C ASN A 388 -2.20 -11.83 -2.01
N LEU A 389 -2.66 -11.81 -0.74
CA LEU A 389 -3.68 -12.73 -0.22
C LEU A 389 -5.03 -12.70 -0.95
N ARG A 390 -5.37 -11.61 -1.65
CA ARG A 390 -6.62 -11.51 -2.43
C ARG A 390 -6.80 -12.69 -3.40
N GLU A 391 -5.71 -13.25 -3.93
CA GLU A 391 -5.74 -14.43 -4.83
C GLU A 391 -6.09 -15.74 -4.12
N LEU A 392 -5.75 -15.85 -2.83
CA LEU A 392 -5.98 -17.04 -1.99
C LEU A 392 -7.41 -17.12 -1.45
N HIS A 393 -8.10 -15.98 -1.41
CA HIS A 393 -9.40 -15.80 -0.79
C HIS A 393 -10.52 -15.59 -1.82
N GLY A 394 -11.77 -15.60 -1.34
CA GLY A 394 -12.97 -15.48 -2.17
C GLY A 394 -14.17 -16.19 -1.52
N PRO A 395 -15.41 -15.87 -1.92
CA PRO A 395 -16.62 -16.36 -1.24
C PRO A 395 -16.74 -17.89 -1.23
N ASN A 396 -16.17 -18.57 -2.23
CA ASN A 396 -16.19 -20.03 -2.36
C ASN A 396 -14.84 -20.70 -2.00
N ARG A 397 -13.89 -19.98 -1.38
CA ARG A 397 -12.58 -20.53 -0.98
C ARG A 397 -12.66 -21.10 0.44
N GLN A 398 -12.17 -22.32 0.62
CA GLN A 398 -12.12 -23.01 1.91
C GLN A 398 -11.29 -22.23 2.94
N LEU A 399 -10.22 -21.56 2.50
CA LEU A 399 -9.42 -20.68 3.36
C LEU A 399 -10.23 -19.52 3.94
N THR A 400 -11.18 -18.97 3.18
CA THR A 400 -12.07 -17.89 3.66
C THR A 400 -13.05 -18.43 4.70
N THR A 401 -13.62 -19.62 4.48
CA THR A 401 -14.46 -20.31 5.45
C THR A 401 -13.72 -20.57 6.78
N LEU A 402 -12.47 -21.04 6.71
CA LEU A 402 -11.64 -21.29 7.89
C LEU A 402 -11.42 -20.03 8.74
N HIS A 403 -11.04 -18.92 8.11
CA HIS A 403 -10.85 -17.65 8.83
C HIS A 403 -12.17 -17.20 9.49
N LEU A 404 -13.30 -17.24 8.76
CA LEU A 404 -14.61 -16.89 9.31
C LEU A 404 -14.99 -17.77 10.51
N SER A 405 -14.81 -19.10 10.44
CA SER A 405 -15.16 -20.00 11.53
C SER A 405 -14.35 -19.76 12.80
N GLU A 406 -13.04 -19.49 12.69
CA GLU A 406 -12.21 -19.19 13.87
C GLU A 406 -12.57 -17.83 14.48
N CYS A 407 -12.77 -16.79 13.65
CA CYS A 407 -13.18 -15.47 14.14
C CYS A 407 -14.52 -15.51 14.89
N LEU A 408 -15.52 -16.20 14.33
CA LEU A 408 -16.83 -16.35 14.98
C LEU A 408 -16.75 -17.19 16.25
N THR A 409 -15.86 -18.17 16.31
CA THR A 409 -15.60 -18.96 17.53
C THR A 409 -15.05 -18.08 18.65
N VAL A 410 -14.01 -17.27 18.37
CA VAL A 410 -13.41 -16.34 19.35
C VAL A 410 -14.42 -15.28 19.81
N ILE A 411 -15.17 -14.68 18.89
CA ILE A 411 -16.18 -13.64 19.21
C ILE A 411 -17.31 -14.22 20.07
N ASN A 412 -17.80 -15.42 19.77
CA ASN A 412 -18.85 -16.07 20.57
C ASN A 412 -18.34 -16.47 21.97
N THR A 413 -17.10 -16.97 22.08
CA THR A 413 -16.46 -17.30 23.37
C THR A 413 -16.39 -16.07 24.29
N HIS A 414 -16.01 -14.90 23.77
CA HIS A 414 -15.91 -13.66 24.56
C HIS A 414 -17.20 -12.82 24.62
N ARG A 415 -18.28 -13.23 23.96
CA ARG A 415 -19.55 -12.49 23.90
C ARG A 415 -20.10 -12.13 25.28
N ARG A 416 -20.10 -13.10 26.22
CA ARG A 416 -20.57 -12.87 27.59
C ARG A 416 -19.67 -11.90 28.36
N SER A 417 -18.35 -11.98 28.19
CA SER A 417 -17.39 -11.07 28.82
C SER A 417 -17.53 -9.63 28.30
N LEU A 418 -17.83 -9.45 27.01
CA LEU A 418 -18.12 -8.15 26.39
C LEU A 418 -19.42 -7.52 26.92
N GLN A 419 -20.41 -8.35 27.25
CA GLN A 419 -21.71 -7.92 27.78
C GLN A 419 -21.73 -7.75 29.32
N ALA A 420 -20.73 -8.28 30.04
CA ALA A 420 -20.65 -8.19 31.50
C ALA A 420 -20.58 -6.71 31.99
N PRO A 421 -21.12 -6.36 33.17
CA PRO A 421 -21.17 -4.96 33.65
C PRO A 421 -19.80 -4.37 34.04
N ILE A 422 -18.79 -5.21 34.26
CA ILE A 422 -17.39 -4.81 34.48
C ILE A 422 -16.54 -5.65 33.51
N LEU A 423 -15.72 -4.97 32.70
CA LEU A 423 -14.77 -5.63 31.80
C LEU A 423 -13.47 -5.95 32.52
N ASN A 424 -12.90 -7.12 32.24
CA ASN A 424 -11.52 -7.43 32.65
C ASN A 424 -10.56 -6.46 31.92
N PRO A 425 -9.71 -5.68 32.62
CA PRO A 425 -8.84 -4.69 31.96
C PRO A 425 -7.89 -5.30 30.92
N THR A 426 -7.54 -6.57 31.05
CA THR A 426 -6.79 -7.35 30.06
C THR A 426 -7.73 -8.25 29.26
N MET A 427 -8.33 -7.68 28.20
CA MET A 427 -8.97 -8.50 27.16
C MET A 427 -7.90 -9.34 26.44
N PRO A 428 -8.16 -10.63 26.17
CA PRO A 428 -7.18 -11.50 25.52
C PRO A 428 -6.92 -11.03 24.08
N ALA A 429 -5.68 -11.23 23.62
CA ALA A 429 -5.19 -10.80 22.31
C ALA A 429 -5.95 -11.41 21.11
N GLU A 430 -6.78 -12.40 21.36
CA GLU A 430 -7.59 -13.14 20.39
C GLU A 430 -8.72 -12.31 19.82
N LEU A 431 -9.38 -11.52 20.67
CA LEU A 431 -10.47 -10.67 20.23
C LEU A 431 -10.02 -9.61 19.21
N PRO A 432 -8.97 -8.80 19.46
CA PRO A 432 -8.48 -7.88 18.43
C PRO A 432 -7.93 -8.60 17.21
N ALA A 433 -7.28 -9.77 17.36
CA ALA A 433 -6.85 -10.60 16.23
C ALA A 433 -8.02 -11.03 15.33
N ALA A 434 -9.09 -11.59 15.90
CA ALA A 434 -10.29 -11.99 15.18
C ALA A 434 -10.98 -10.80 14.48
N VAL A 435 -11.04 -9.65 15.13
CA VAL A 435 -11.64 -8.44 14.55
C VAL A 435 -10.80 -7.89 13.38
N LEU A 436 -9.46 -7.98 13.45
CA LEU A 436 -8.58 -7.60 12.36
C LEU A 436 -8.71 -8.53 11.14
N ILE A 437 -8.84 -9.85 11.36
CA ILE A 437 -9.13 -10.81 10.28
C ILE A 437 -10.47 -10.47 9.63
N LEU A 438 -11.53 -10.19 10.41
CA LEU A 438 -12.82 -9.76 9.84
C LEU A 438 -12.70 -8.45 9.05
N ALA A 439 -11.93 -7.47 9.53
CA ALA A 439 -11.68 -6.24 8.81
C ALA A 439 -10.98 -6.50 7.45
N PHE A 440 -9.97 -7.38 7.44
CA PHE A 440 -9.32 -7.84 6.20
C PHE A 440 -10.32 -8.52 5.24
N LEU A 441 -11.12 -9.48 5.72
CA LEU A 441 -12.09 -10.19 4.87
C LEU A 441 -13.17 -9.27 4.27
N VAL A 442 -13.61 -8.26 5.03
CA VAL A 442 -14.55 -7.25 4.52
C VAL A 442 -13.90 -6.35 3.49
N ARG A 443 -12.70 -5.81 3.77
CA ARG A 443 -12.05 -4.79 2.93
C ARG A 443 -11.43 -5.35 1.66
N GLU A 444 -10.73 -6.48 1.77
CA GLU A 444 -9.91 -7.04 0.70
C GLU A 444 -10.68 -8.06 -0.16
N ILE A 445 -11.57 -8.83 0.47
CA ILE A 445 -12.27 -9.96 -0.17
C ILE A 445 -13.74 -9.62 -0.47
N GLY A 446 -14.27 -8.53 0.11
CA GLY A 446 -15.63 -8.06 -0.12
C GLY A 446 -16.71 -8.93 0.52
N VAL A 447 -16.33 -9.79 1.49
CA VAL A 447 -17.26 -10.68 2.21
C VAL A 447 -18.46 -9.88 2.72
N VAL A 448 -19.66 -10.26 2.28
CA VAL A 448 -20.90 -9.79 2.88
C VAL A 448 -20.94 -10.38 4.28
N LEU A 449 -20.70 -9.54 5.30
CA LEU A 449 -21.16 -9.87 6.63
C LEU A 449 -22.67 -9.63 6.58
N ASP A 450 -23.44 -10.71 6.48
CA ASP A 450 -24.90 -10.66 6.54
C ASP A 450 -25.32 -9.79 7.73
N ASP A 451 -26.36 -8.97 7.55
CA ASP A 451 -26.73 -7.88 8.48
C ASP A 451 -26.71 -8.29 9.99
N PRO A 452 -27.20 -9.47 10.40
CA PRO A 452 -27.10 -9.92 11.79
C PRO A 452 -25.67 -10.00 12.33
N LEU A 453 -24.68 -10.35 11.50
CA LEU A 453 -23.30 -10.57 11.91
C LEU A 453 -22.56 -9.24 12.09
N LEU A 454 -22.78 -8.29 11.18
CA LEU A 454 -22.33 -6.91 11.35
C LEU A 454 -22.98 -6.26 12.58
N GLY A 455 -24.29 -6.44 12.75
CA GLY A 455 -25.04 -6.02 13.94
C GLY A 455 -24.50 -6.64 15.24
N ASN A 456 -24.21 -7.95 15.25
CA ASN A 456 -23.64 -8.65 16.40
C ASN A 456 -22.24 -8.12 16.79
N VAL A 457 -21.34 -7.91 15.82
CA VAL A 457 -20.00 -7.35 16.09
C VAL A 457 -20.10 -5.90 16.59
N MET A 458 -20.90 -5.08 15.92
CA MET A 458 -21.14 -3.69 16.31
C MET A 458 -21.80 -3.56 17.68
N GLU A 459 -22.76 -4.43 18.01
CA GLU A 459 -23.40 -4.42 19.33
C GLU A 459 -22.44 -4.88 20.43
N CYS A 460 -21.81 -6.04 20.27
CA CYS A 460 -20.99 -6.64 21.32
C CYS A 460 -19.70 -5.86 21.56
N ILE A 461 -19.02 -5.44 20.50
CA ILE A 461 -17.73 -4.73 20.61
C ILE A 461 -17.96 -3.23 20.73
N GLY A 462 -18.87 -2.64 19.96
CA GLY A 462 -19.15 -1.20 20.02
C GLY A 462 -19.62 -0.75 21.40
N LYS A 463 -20.54 -1.48 22.06
CA LYS A 463 -20.96 -1.15 23.44
C LYS A 463 -19.81 -1.24 24.44
N ALA A 464 -18.97 -2.28 24.34
CA ALA A 464 -17.82 -2.49 25.22
C ALA A 464 -16.77 -1.38 25.06
N VAL A 465 -16.39 -1.09 23.82
CA VAL A 465 -15.29 -0.17 23.49
C VAL A 465 -15.68 1.30 23.64
N MET A 466 -16.93 1.67 23.36
CA MET A 466 -17.42 3.05 23.48
C MET A 466 -17.84 3.41 24.91
N GLY A 467 -18.15 2.41 25.75
CA GLY A 467 -18.62 2.62 27.12
C GLY A 467 -17.57 2.46 28.21
N ARG A 468 -16.43 1.78 27.95
CA ARG A 468 -15.47 1.36 29.00
C ARG A 468 -14.01 1.29 28.52
N ARG A 469 -13.09 1.17 29.48
CA ARG A 469 -11.64 1.06 29.24
C ARG A 469 -11.24 -0.30 28.63
N CYS A 470 -11.41 -0.45 27.32
CA CYS A 470 -10.77 -1.54 26.55
C CYS A 470 -9.31 -1.20 26.21
N SER A 471 -8.47 -2.21 25.97
CA SER A 471 -7.07 -2.03 25.56
C SER A 471 -6.95 -1.34 24.18
N SER A 472 -5.80 -0.70 23.93
CA SER A 472 -5.57 0.01 22.66
C SER A 472 -5.66 -0.94 21.45
N ALA A 473 -5.14 -2.16 21.55
CA ALA A 473 -5.31 -3.21 20.53
C ALA A 473 -6.78 -3.45 20.13
N VAL A 474 -7.70 -3.54 21.11
CA VAL A 474 -9.14 -3.74 20.85
C VAL A 474 -9.77 -2.49 20.22
N GLN A 475 -9.41 -1.30 20.69
CA GLN A 475 -9.86 -0.04 20.10
C GLN A 475 -9.44 0.05 18.63
N LYS A 476 -8.14 -0.13 18.35
CA LYS A 476 -7.56 -0.12 17.00
C LYS A 476 -8.19 -1.17 16.09
N ALA A 477 -8.35 -2.41 16.55
CA ALA A 477 -9.01 -3.46 15.77
C ALA A 477 -10.46 -3.06 15.41
N PHE A 478 -11.21 -2.48 16.34
CA PHE A 478 -12.55 -1.95 16.07
C PHE A 478 -12.53 -0.79 15.06
N VAL A 479 -11.54 0.11 15.12
CA VAL A 479 -11.33 1.13 14.07
C VAL A 479 -11.15 0.48 12.70
N ALA A 480 -10.29 -0.53 12.60
CA ALA A 480 -10.01 -1.23 11.34
C ALA A 480 -11.28 -1.86 10.75
N PHE A 481 -12.10 -2.49 11.60
CA PHE A 481 -13.37 -3.09 11.22
C PHE A 481 -14.38 -2.05 10.72
N VAL A 482 -14.52 -0.92 11.42
CA VAL A 482 -15.41 0.19 11.02
C VAL A 482 -14.96 0.82 9.70
N ALA A 483 -13.65 1.03 9.51
CA ALA A 483 -13.10 1.55 8.25
C ALA A 483 -13.29 0.56 7.09
N ALA A 484 -13.07 -0.74 7.34
CA ALA A 484 -13.32 -1.79 6.36
C ALA A 484 -14.80 -1.86 5.94
N GLY A 485 -15.73 -1.84 6.90
CA GLY A 485 -17.16 -1.83 6.64
C GLY A 485 -17.62 -0.60 5.86
N ALA A 486 -17.11 0.59 6.23
CA ALA A 486 -17.40 1.83 5.51
C ALA A 486 -16.83 1.84 4.07
N GLN A 487 -15.64 1.28 3.85
CA GLN A 487 -15.06 1.11 2.50
C GLN A 487 -15.87 0.12 1.66
N ALA A 488 -16.22 -1.03 2.22
CA ALA A 488 -17.01 -2.05 1.52
C ALA A 488 -18.40 -1.51 1.15
N ALA A 489 -19.04 -0.73 2.02
CA ALA A 489 -20.29 -0.04 1.73
C ALA A 489 -20.13 1.07 0.67
N ALA A 490 -19.00 1.78 0.62
CA ALA A 490 -18.74 2.79 -0.41
C ALA A 490 -18.59 2.14 -1.81
N ASN A 491 -17.92 0.99 -1.88
CA ASN A 491 -17.64 0.28 -3.13
C ASN A 491 -18.87 -0.37 -3.78
N ARG A 492 -19.99 -0.54 -3.04
CA ARG A 492 -21.22 -1.20 -3.52
C ARG A 492 -22.23 -0.25 -4.18
N GLY A 493 -22.01 1.07 -4.14
CA GLY A 493 -22.96 2.05 -4.69
C GLY A 493 -24.20 2.26 -3.81
N ASP A 494 -25.26 2.84 -4.38
CA ASP A 494 -26.54 3.10 -3.71
C ASP A 494 -27.60 2.03 -4.09
N ASP A 495 -27.22 0.75 -4.01
CA ASP A 495 -28.18 -0.36 -4.14
C ASP A 495 -29.18 -0.32 -2.98
N VAL A 496 -30.47 -0.23 -3.33
CA VAL A 496 -31.57 0.26 -2.48
C VAL A 496 -31.73 -0.50 -1.16
N ASP A 497 -31.41 -1.79 -1.13
CA ASP A 497 -31.52 -2.66 0.06
C ASP A 497 -30.33 -2.55 1.03
N THR A 498 -29.27 -1.79 0.72
CA THR A 498 -28.03 -1.75 1.54
C THR A 498 -27.82 -0.45 2.34
N GLY A 499 -28.70 0.54 2.18
CA GLY A 499 -28.52 1.88 2.77
C GLY A 499 -28.39 1.92 4.29
N LEU A 500 -29.04 1.00 5.01
CA LEU A 500 -29.01 0.92 6.47
C LEU A 500 -27.60 0.59 7.02
N GLY A 501 -26.87 -0.30 6.33
CA GLY A 501 -25.49 -0.65 6.67
C GLY A 501 -24.54 0.53 6.45
N LYS A 502 -24.69 1.23 5.32
CA LYS A 502 -23.89 2.42 4.95
C LYS A 502 -24.02 3.53 5.99
N GLU A 503 -25.24 3.90 6.38
CA GLU A 503 -25.46 4.94 7.40
C GLU A 503 -24.92 4.52 8.78
N THR A 504 -25.08 3.24 9.15
CA THR A 504 -24.59 2.69 10.42
C THR A 504 -23.07 2.72 10.51
N MET A 505 -22.35 2.34 9.44
CA MET A 505 -20.88 2.42 9.38
C MET A 505 -20.38 3.86 9.43
N VAL A 506 -21.05 4.81 8.77
CA VAL A 506 -20.70 6.24 8.83
C VAL A 506 -20.93 6.81 10.23
N LYS A 507 -22.04 6.46 10.90
CA LYS A 507 -22.29 6.82 12.31
C LYS A 507 -21.22 6.24 13.24
N ALA A 508 -20.79 5.00 13.00
CA ALA A 508 -19.72 4.35 13.76
C ALA A 508 -18.37 5.06 13.56
N ALA A 509 -17.99 5.39 12.31
CA ALA A 509 -16.77 6.11 11.99
C ALA A 509 -16.72 7.51 12.64
N ALA A 510 -17.83 8.25 12.59
CA ALA A 510 -17.98 9.52 13.30
C ALA A 510 -17.89 9.35 14.84
N GLY A 511 -18.37 8.23 15.38
CA GLY A 511 -18.22 7.86 16.78
C GLY A 511 -16.77 7.63 17.17
N VAL A 512 -16.05 6.78 16.44
CA VAL A 512 -14.62 6.48 16.67
C VAL A 512 -13.79 7.77 16.70
N LEU A 513 -13.99 8.67 15.73
CA LEU A 513 -13.31 9.97 15.66
C LEU A 513 -13.65 10.94 16.81
N LYS A 514 -14.77 10.73 17.51
CA LYS A 514 -15.22 11.57 18.62
C LYS A 514 -14.73 11.06 19.98
N TRP A 515 -14.70 9.74 20.18
CA TRP A 515 -14.55 9.14 21.51
C TRP A 515 -13.17 8.53 21.77
N PHE A 516 -12.40 8.16 20.74
CA PHE A 516 -11.05 7.62 20.93
C PHE A 516 -10.02 8.74 21.01
N MET A 517 -8.92 8.50 21.72
CA MET A 517 -7.85 9.46 21.99
C MET A 517 -6.47 8.81 21.76
N GLY A 518 -5.42 9.62 21.64
CA GLY A 518 -4.04 9.16 21.46
C GLY A 518 -3.86 8.28 20.22
N ASP A 519 -3.10 7.19 20.34
CA ASP A 519 -2.73 6.36 19.19
C ASP A 519 -3.93 5.64 18.55
N SER A 520 -4.98 5.29 19.31
CA SER A 520 -6.24 4.76 18.75
C SER A 520 -6.94 5.77 17.83
N LEU A 521 -6.90 7.06 18.17
CA LEU A 521 -7.44 8.14 17.34
C LEU A 521 -6.54 8.41 16.13
N ARG A 522 -5.22 8.37 16.30
CA ARG A 522 -4.25 8.45 15.20
C ARG A 522 -4.51 7.36 14.15
N VAL A 523 -4.71 6.11 14.58
CA VAL A 523 -5.08 5.00 13.68
C VAL A 523 -6.43 5.24 12.99
N ALA A 524 -7.42 5.82 13.68
CA ALA A 524 -8.68 6.22 13.05
C ALA A 524 -8.52 7.28 11.97
N LEU A 525 -7.68 8.29 12.22
CA LEU A 525 -7.39 9.34 11.24
C LEU A 525 -6.64 8.79 10.01
N ILE A 526 -5.77 7.79 10.19
CA ILE A 526 -5.10 7.10 9.07
C ILE A 526 -6.11 6.29 8.25
N LEU A 527 -6.90 5.42 8.89
CA LEU A 527 -7.77 4.48 8.19
C LEU A 527 -9.06 5.09 7.62
N LEU A 528 -9.51 6.24 8.15
CA LEU A 528 -10.71 6.94 7.66
C LEU A 528 -10.40 8.06 6.66
N ALA A 529 -9.14 8.43 6.44
CA ALA A 529 -8.76 9.46 5.47
C ALA A 529 -9.23 9.15 4.02
N PRO A 530 -9.03 7.93 3.47
CA PRO A 530 -9.51 7.58 2.12
C PRO A 530 -11.03 7.72 1.93
N LEU A 531 -11.79 7.62 3.02
CA LEU A 531 -13.25 7.56 3.02
C LEU A 531 -13.93 8.94 2.95
N LEU A 532 -13.17 10.03 3.12
CA LEU A 532 -13.73 11.38 3.21
C LEU A 532 -14.42 11.84 1.92
N ARG A 533 -13.91 11.43 0.75
CA ARG A 533 -14.52 11.73 -0.57
C ARG A 533 -15.86 11.03 -0.75
N SER A 534 -15.97 9.78 -0.28
CA SER A 534 -17.22 8.99 -0.32
C SER A 534 -18.24 9.43 0.73
N TYR A 535 -17.78 10.00 1.85
CA TYR A 535 -18.64 10.41 2.97
C TYR A 535 -18.33 11.84 3.46
N PRO A 536 -18.75 12.89 2.72
CA PRO A 536 -18.49 14.30 3.08
C PRO A 536 -18.94 14.68 4.50
N THR A 537 -19.96 14.02 5.05
CA THR A 537 -20.46 14.23 6.41
C THR A 537 -19.41 13.89 7.49
N LEU A 538 -18.44 13.01 7.21
CA LEU A 538 -17.34 12.68 8.12
C LEU A 538 -16.31 13.81 8.25
N CYS A 539 -16.18 14.69 7.26
CA CYS A 539 -15.09 15.67 7.20
C CYS A 539 -15.06 16.59 8.44
N THR A 540 -16.21 17.04 8.95
CA THR A 540 -16.26 17.86 10.18
C THR A 540 -15.86 17.06 11.43
N SER A 541 -16.16 15.76 11.49
CA SER A 541 -15.75 14.87 12.59
C SER A 541 -14.26 14.54 12.51
N PHE A 542 -13.73 14.36 11.29
CA PHE A 542 -12.31 14.12 11.03
C PHE A 542 -11.45 15.32 11.45
N VAL A 543 -11.86 16.54 11.09
CA VAL A 543 -11.20 17.78 11.56
C VAL A 543 -11.26 17.89 13.09
N ARG A 544 -12.37 17.53 13.74
CA ARG A 544 -12.43 17.48 15.21
C ARG A 544 -11.45 16.45 15.82
N GLY A 545 -11.30 15.28 15.20
CA GLY A 545 -10.31 14.28 15.59
C GLY A 545 -8.88 14.81 15.46
N LEU A 546 -8.56 15.51 14.37
CA LEU A 546 -7.26 16.18 14.22
C LEU A 546 -7.04 17.24 15.31
N LEU A 547 -8.06 18.03 15.65
CA LEU A 547 -7.97 19.03 16.72
C LEU A 547 -7.69 18.42 18.10
N SER A 548 -8.20 17.22 18.40
CA SER A 548 -7.99 16.55 19.69
C SER A 548 -6.64 15.80 19.83
N LEU A 549 -5.86 15.65 18.76
CA LEU A 549 -4.46 15.20 18.86
C LEU A 549 -3.58 16.28 19.51
N SER A 550 -2.47 15.89 20.14
CA SER A 550 -1.44 16.86 20.53
C SER A 550 -0.78 17.47 19.29
N ASP A 551 -0.23 18.68 19.43
CA ASP A 551 0.45 19.35 18.31
C ASP A 551 1.61 18.51 17.74
N SER A 552 2.35 17.82 18.61
CA SER A 552 3.45 16.92 18.21
C SER A 552 2.98 15.72 17.39
N GLU A 553 1.79 15.17 17.67
CA GLU A 553 1.22 14.05 16.92
C GLU A 553 0.64 14.53 15.60
N ARG A 554 -0.02 15.71 15.61
CA ARG A 554 -0.61 16.32 14.42
C ARG A 554 0.44 16.71 13.39
N VAL A 555 1.54 17.34 13.81
CA VAL A 555 2.69 17.67 12.95
C VAL A 555 3.28 16.41 12.29
N ARG A 556 3.52 15.36 13.09
CA ARG A 556 4.03 14.06 12.60
C ARG A 556 3.04 13.30 11.71
N LEU A 557 1.73 13.52 11.86
CA LEU A 557 0.69 12.85 11.08
C LEU A 557 0.42 13.55 9.74
N LEU A 558 0.55 14.88 9.71
CA LEU A 558 0.37 15.73 8.53
C LEU A 558 1.68 15.99 7.75
N ASP A 559 2.78 15.38 8.20
CA ASP A 559 4.12 15.46 7.63
C ASP A 559 4.63 16.90 7.49
N LEU A 560 4.41 17.72 8.53
CA LEU A 560 4.76 19.16 8.49
C LEU A 560 6.24 19.44 8.85
N ASP A 561 7.00 18.42 9.26
CA ASP A 561 8.43 18.54 9.60
C ASP A 561 9.31 18.61 8.34
N SER A 562 9.79 19.81 8.02
CA SER A 562 10.71 20.04 6.88
C SER A 562 12.06 19.31 6.98
N SER A 563 12.40 18.77 8.15
CA SER A 563 13.59 17.93 8.37
C SER A 563 13.45 16.51 7.84
N ARG A 564 12.26 16.10 7.39
CA ARG A 564 11.97 14.74 6.86
C ARG A 564 12.02 14.67 5.33
N SER A 565 12.89 15.44 4.68
CA SER A 565 13.11 15.39 3.23
C SER A 565 13.76 14.05 2.81
N GLY A 566 12.95 13.04 2.58
CA GLY A 566 13.36 11.70 2.12
C GLY A 566 12.15 10.78 1.90
N GLU A 567 12.38 9.64 1.24
CA GLU A 567 11.33 8.71 0.74
C GLU A 567 10.34 8.22 1.83
N ASN A 568 10.70 8.30 3.11
CA ASN A 568 9.86 7.90 4.23
C ASN A 568 8.77 8.91 4.64
N SER A 569 8.81 10.17 4.17
CA SER A 569 7.75 11.17 4.44
C SER A 569 6.39 10.74 3.85
N ALA A 570 6.43 9.96 2.76
CA ALA A 570 5.25 9.46 2.06
C ALA A 570 4.46 8.39 2.82
N THR A 571 4.99 7.75 3.87
CA THR A 571 4.33 6.59 4.49
C THR A 571 4.16 6.70 6.00
N THR A 572 2.97 6.33 6.46
CA THR A 572 2.63 6.19 7.87
C THR A 572 2.73 4.74 8.34
N HIS A 573 2.77 4.55 9.65
CA HIS A 573 2.87 3.25 10.28
C HIS A 573 1.83 3.09 11.39
N ILE A 574 1.27 1.88 11.48
CA ILE A 574 0.28 1.45 12.48
C ILE A 574 0.89 0.32 13.32
N SER A 575 0.99 0.53 14.64
CA SER A 575 1.16 -0.54 15.63
C SER A 575 -0.20 -1.08 16.03
N TRP A 576 -0.41 -2.39 15.95
CA TRP A 576 -1.62 -3.06 16.43
C TRP A 576 -1.57 -3.42 17.92
N ASP A 577 -0.41 -3.21 18.58
CA ASP A 577 -0.12 -3.59 19.96
C ASP A 577 -0.30 -5.09 20.23
N LEU A 578 -0.01 -5.89 19.20
CA LEU A 578 -0.09 -7.36 19.20
C LEU A 578 1.28 -7.91 18.74
N PRO A 579 1.99 -8.70 19.57
CA PRO A 579 3.38 -9.08 19.29
C PRO A 579 3.54 -10.02 18.09
N PHE A 580 2.46 -10.69 17.67
CA PHE A 580 2.41 -11.56 16.50
C PHE A 580 2.06 -10.83 15.19
N LEU A 581 1.90 -9.50 15.21
CA LEU A 581 1.66 -8.69 14.03
C LEU A 581 2.83 -7.71 13.81
N LEU A 582 3.30 -7.62 12.57
CA LEU A 582 4.29 -6.62 12.19
C LEU A 582 3.66 -5.23 12.07
N LEU A 583 4.53 -4.22 12.13
CA LEU A 583 4.16 -2.82 11.92
C LEU A 583 3.57 -2.64 10.51
N GLN A 584 2.28 -2.31 10.41
CA GLN A 584 1.67 -2.11 9.09
C GLN A 584 2.11 -0.77 8.50
N ARG A 585 2.61 -0.79 7.26
CA ARG A 585 2.89 0.40 6.47
C ARG A 585 1.63 0.83 5.70
N THR A 586 1.33 2.12 5.71
CA THR A 586 0.21 2.75 5.01
C THR A 586 0.69 4.02 4.32
N GLU A 587 -0.06 4.51 3.33
CA GLU A 587 0.19 5.82 2.71
C GLU A 587 0.04 6.97 3.72
N GLY A 588 0.54 8.15 3.37
CA GLY A 588 0.36 9.36 4.18
C GLY A 588 -1.10 9.76 4.32
N VAL A 589 -1.51 10.29 5.48
CA VAL A 589 -2.86 10.88 5.65
C VAL A 589 -3.11 11.95 4.59
N CYS A 590 -2.12 12.80 4.34
CA CYS A 590 -2.22 13.88 3.36
C CYS A 590 -2.26 13.41 1.89
N GLN A 591 -1.89 12.14 1.61
CA GLN A 591 -1.96 11.54 0.27
C GLN A 591 -3.33 10.90 -0.01
N THR A 592 -4.03 10.47 1.04
CA THR A 592 -5.27 9.70 0.95
C THR A 592 -6.52 10.48 1.32
N TRP A 593 -6.40 11.56 2.09
CA TRP A 593 -7.54 12.41 2.47
C TRP A 593 -8.13 13.20 1.29
N TRP A 594 -9.33 13.73 1.47
CA TRP A 594 -9.96 14.64 0.50
C TRP A 594 -9.74 16.10 0.93
N PRO A 595 -8.84 16.88 0.29
CA PRO A 595 -8.41 18.18 0.83
C PRO A 595 -9.57 19.20 0.88
N LEU A 596 -10.34 19.35 -0.20
CA LEU A 596 -11.61 20.08 -0.28
C LEU A 596 -12.62 19.69 0.82
N GLY A 597 -12.71 18.41 1.17
CA GLY A 597 -13.57 17.94 2.26
C GLY A 597 -13.08 18.45 3.62
N VAL A 598 -11.79 18.26 3.90
CA VAL A 598 -11.16 18.69 5.16
C VAL A 598 -11.18 20.22 5.29
N SER A 599 -10.93 20.97 4.21
CA SER A 599 -10.92 22.43 4.20
C SER A 599 -12.32 23.01 4.45
N MET A 600 -13.37 22.42 3.87
CA MET A 600 -14.76 22.76 4.18
C MET A 600 -15.16 22.34 5.60
N GLY A 601 -14.58 21.25 6.12
CA GLY A 601 -14.67 20.88 7.53
C GLY A 601 -14.09 21.94 8.47
N VAL A 602 -12.91 22.48 8.15
CA VAL A 602 -12.27 23.60 8.87
C VAL A 602 -13.12 24.87 8.74
N ALA A 603 -13.49 25.27 7.53
CA ALA A 603 -14.30 26.46 7.27
C ALA A 603 -15.62 26.45 8.06
N LYS A 604 -16.29 25.30 8.15
CA LYS A 604 -17.54 25.12 8.91
C LYS A 604 -17.37 25.27 10.43
N LEU A 605 -16.19 24.96 10.97
CA LEU A 605 -15.88 25.12 12.41
C LEU A 605 -15.39 26.52 12.76
N VAL A 606 -14.75 27.21 11.81
CA VAL A 606 -14.21 28.57 11.96
C VAL A 606 -15.25 29.65 11.59
N LYS A 607 -16.31 29.30 10.86
CA LYS A 607 -17.35 30.22 10.39
C LYS A 607 -17.87 31.14 11.49
N ASN A 608 -17.87 32.44 11.22
CA ASN A 608 -18.25 33.54 12.12
C ASN A 608 -17.29 33.78 13.32
N SER A 609 -16.15 33.08 13.40
CA SER A 609 -15.08 33.49 14.32
C SER A 609 -14.39 34.75 13.82
N HIS A 610 -14.07 35.65 14.76
CA HIS A 610 -13.15 36.77 14.56
C HIS A 610 -11.88 36.64 15.43
N ALA A 611 -11.79 35.57 16.23
CA ALA A 611 -10.60 35.28 17.02
C ALA A 611 -9.47 34.74 16.12
N PRO A 612 -8.19 34.92 16.51
CA PRO A 612 -7.05 34.24 15.90
C PRO A 612 -7.30 32.74 15.73
N LEU A 613 -6.80 32.16 14.63
CA LEU A 613 -6.79 30.72 14.43
C LEU A 613 -5.82 30.05 15.42
N PRO A 614 -6.29 29.08 16.24
CA PRO A 614 -5.39 28.19 16.95
C PRO A 614 -4.43 27.48 15.99
N LEU A 615 -3.18 27.28 16.43
CA LEU A 615 -2.11 26.64 15.66
C LEU A 615 -2.55 25.32 14.99
N ALA A 616 -3.42 24.56 15.66
CA ALA A 616 -4.01 23.34 15.13
C ALA A 616 -4.73 23.51 13.78
N TYR A 617 -5.48 24.59 13.58
CA TYR A 617 -6.13 24.89 12.31
C TYR A 617 -5.11 25.32 11.24
N ILE A 618 -4.08 26.07 11.63
CA ILE A 618 -3.02 26.50 10.72
C ILE A 618 -2.24 25.29 10.20
N HIS A 619 -1.88 24.33 11.06
CA HIS A 619 -1.25 23.06 10.64
C HIS A 619 -2.10 22.29 9.62
N MET A 620 -3.42 22.17 9.84
CA MET A 620 -4.31 21.50 8.89
C MET A 620 -4.37 22.25 7.54
N LEU A 621 -4.50 23.58 7.57
CA LEU A 621 -4.56 24.40 6.36
C LEU A 621 -3.22 24.42 5.61
N GLN A 622 -2.08 24.40 6.30
CA GLN A 622 -0.74 24.27 5.69
C GLN A 622 -0.60 22.93 4.98
N ALA A 623 -1.03 21.82 5.61
CA ALA A 623 -0.99 20.50 4.99
C ALA A 623 -1.87 20.39 3.74
N ILE A 624 -3.06 21.02 3.76
CA ILE A 624 -3.98 21.10 2.61
C ILE A 624 -3.38 21.94 1.47
N THR A 625 -2.69 23.05 1.80
CA THR A 625 -2.15 24.01 0.83
C THR A 625 -0.71 23.74 0.38
N LYS A 626 -0.17 22.55 0.66
CA LYS A 626 1.17 22.14 0.19
C LYS A 626 1.23 22.15 -1.36
N PRO A 627 2.30 22.68 -1.97
CA PRO A 627 2.41 22.79 -3.43
C PRO A 627 2.54 21.43 -4.16
N THR A 628 2.71 20.33 -3.42
CA THR A 628 2.76 18.96 -3.94
C THR A 628 1.39 18.34 -4.24
N ASN A 629 0.30 19.12 -4.19
CA ASN A 629 -1.06 18.67 -4.48
C ASN A 629 -1.58 19.33 -5.79
N PRO A 630 -1.07 18.92 -6.97
CA PRO A 630 -1.39 19.58 -8.23
C PRO A 630 -2.78 19.21 -8.78
N HIS A 631 -3.56 20.23 -9.12
CA HIS A 631 -4.58 20.24 -10.19
C HIS A 631 -5.97 19.60 -10.01
N GLU A 632 -6.38 19.01 -8.87
CA GLU A 632 -7.81 18.58 -8.71
C GLU A 632 -8.78 19.70 -8.26
N GLU A 633 -8.31 20.82 -7.68
CA GLU A 633 -9.19 21.79 -7.00
C GLU A 633 -9.22 23.18 -7.67
N SER A 634 -10.43 23.74 -7.85
CA SER A 634 -10.64 25.01 -8.57
C SER A 634 -10.24 26.25 -7.76
N VAL A 635 -9.90 27.34 -8.46
CA VAL A 635 -9.58 28.64 -7.83
C VAL A 635 -10.75 29.18 -6.99
N ASP A 636 -11.98 28.86 -7.36
CA ASP A 636 -13.20 29.23 -6.62
C ASP A 636 -13.27 28.55 -5.24
N HIS A 637 -12.77 27.32 -5.12
CA HIS A 637 -12.69 26.63 -3.83
C HIS A 637 -11.76 27.35 -2.86
N TRP A 638 -10.53 27.64 -3.30
CA TRP A 638 -9.52 28.35 -2.50
C TRP A 638 -9.99 29.75 -2.11
N SER A 639 -10.67 30.44 -3.02
CA SER A 639 -11.30 31.74 -2.76
C SER A 639 -12.37 31.63 -1.68
N THR A 640 -13.27 30.65 -1.78
CA THR A 640 -14.32 30.37 -0.79
C THR A 640 -13.74 30.03 0.59
N LEU A 641 -12.68 29.20 0.64
CA LEU A 641 -11.98 28.89 1.88
C LEU A 641 -11.39 30.15 2.53
N MET A 642 -10.73 31.00 1.73
CA MET A 642 -10.15 32.25 2.18
C MET A 642 -11.20 33.23 2.72
N GLU A 643 -12.43 33.24 2.20
CA GLU A 643 -13.51 34.06 2.78
C GLU A 643 -13.86 33.66 4.22
N TYR A 644 -13.84 32.35 4.54
CA TYR A 644 -14.13 31.85 5.89
C TYR A 644 -12.94 31.98 6.85
N VAL A 645 -11.70 31.74 6.39
CA VAL A 645 -10.52 31.72 7.27
C VAL A 645 -9.73 33.03 7.30
N GLY A 646 -9.91 33.92 6.32
CA GLY A 646 -9.04 35.08 6.11
C GLY A 646 -9.01 36.08 7.27
N ASN A 647 -10.17 36.38 7.87
CA ASN A 647 -10.24 37.27 9.04
C ASN A 647 -9.53 36.66 10.27
N PRO A 648 -9.86 35.43 10.72
CA PRO A 648 -9.10 34.71 11.73
C PRO A 648 -7.60 34.56 11.44
N LEU A 649 -7.22 34.32 10.19
CA LEU A 649 -5.82 34.14 9.77
C LEU A 649 -5.01 35.44 9.86
N VAL A 650 -5.59 36.59 9.51
CA VAL A 650 -4.94 37.89 9.71
C VAL A 650 -4.89 38.27 11.18
N ALA A 651 -5.86 37.83 12.00
CA ALA A 651 -5.79 37.99 13.45
C ALA A 651 -4.64 37.19 14.07
N SER A 652 -4.35 35.97 13.58
CA SER A 652 -3.17 35.17 13.99
C SER A 652 -1.83 35.85 13.72
N LEU A 653 -1.72 36.76 12.74
CA LEU A 653 -0.48 37.51 12.53
C LEU A 653 -0.08 38.36 13.75
N ALA A 654 -1.05 38.76 14.58
CA ALA A 654 -0.78 39.51 15.81
C ALA A 654 -0.17 38.65 16.94
N GLU A 655 -0.31 37.31 16.89
CA GLU A 655 0.09 36.41 17.96
C GLU A 655 1.49 35.81 17.76
N ASN A 656 2.43 36.11 18.67
CA ASN A 656 3.82 35.63 18.64
C ASN A 656 3.99 34.11 18.40
N THR A 657 3.00 33.28 18.77
CA THR A 657 3.02 31.81 18.65
C THR A 657 2.52 31.31 17.29
N THR A 658 1.73 32.09 16.55
CA THR A 658 1.11 31.67 15.28
C THR A 658 1.54 32.52 14.08
N THR A 659 2.20 33.67 14.27
CA THR A 659 2.60 34.57 13.16
C THR A 659 3.37 33.86 12.04
N GLU A 660 4.44 33.13 12.35
CA GLU A 660 5.29 32.51 11.32
C GLU A 660 4.51 31.49 10.47
N ALA A 661 3.72 30.64 11.15
CA ALA A 661 2.88 29.65 10.49
C ALA A 661 1.75 30.32 9.65
N ALA A 662 1.17 31.42 10.15
CA ALA A 662 0.20 32.22 9.42
C ALA A 662 0.81 32.93 8.20
N CYS A 663 2.04 33.44 8.28
CA CYS A 663 2.76 34.01 7.15
C CYS A 663 3.00 32.99 6.04
N ILE A 664 3.44 31.77 6.38
CA ILE A 664 3.61 30.66 5.43
C ILE A 664 2.27 30.34 4.76
N LEU A 665 1.18 30.21 5.53
CA LEU A 665 -0.13 29.87 5.00
C LEU A 665 -0.69 30.96 4.06
N LEU A 666 -0.52 32.25 4.40
CA LEU A 666 -0.88 33.36 3.52
C LEU A 666 -0.06 33.35 2.22
N ASN A 667 1.22 32.98 2.27
CA ASN A 667 2.04 32.81 1.08
C ASN A 667 1.54 31.67 0.18
N ASN A 668 1.07 30.55 0.75
CA ASN A 668 0.44 29.47 -0.02
C ASN A 668 -0.87 29.95 -0.69
N PHE A 669 -1.75 30.64 0.05
CA PHE A 669 -2.98 31.22 -0.53
C PHE A 669 -2.69 32.25 -1.63
N ARG A 670 -1.55 32.95 -1.58
CA ARG A 670 -1.09 33.83 -2.66
C ARG A 670 -0.87 33.11 -3.99
N ILE A 671 -0.46 31.85 -3.93
CA ILE A 671 -0.20 31.00 -5.11
C ILE A 671 -1.51 30.38 -5.59
N LEU A 672 -2.32 29.84 -4.66
CA LEU A 672 -3.55 29.10 -4.97
C LEU A 672 -4.73 29.98 -5.39
N CYS A 673 -4.90 31.15 -4.76
CA CYS A 673 -5.97 32.11 -5.09
C CYS A 673 -5.46 33.57 -4.97
N PRO A 674 -4.71 34.09 -5.96
CA PRO A 674 -4.07 35.41 -5.87
C PRO A 674 -5.01 36.58 -5.51
N GLY A 675 -6.29 36.51 -5.87
CA GLY A 675 -7.30 37.53 -5.54
C GLY A 675 -7.78 37.50 -4.08
N GLY A 676 -7.64 36.37 -3.39
CA GLY A 676 -8.05 36.21 -1.99
C GLY A 676 -7.28 37.16 -1.06
N PRO A 677 -5.94 37.07 -0.97
CA PRO A 677 -5.14 37.94 -0.10
C PRO A 677 -5.29 39.45 -0.35
N VAL A 678 -5.59 39.89 -1.57
CA VAL A 678 -5.82 41.32 -1.90
C VAL A 678 -6.91 41.93 -1.02
N LYS A 679 -8.00 41.18 -0.76
CA LYS A 679 -9.13 41.61 0.09
C LYS A 679 -8.72 41.89 1.54
N TYR A 680 -7.63 41.28 2.01
CA TYR A 680 -7.18 41.31 3.40
C TYR A 680 -5.93 42.17 3.65
N LEU A 681 -5.29 42.72 2.59
CA LEU A 681 -4.15 43.63 2.71
C LEU A 681 -4.38 44.81 3.69
N PRO A 682 -5.56 45.50 3.72
CA PRO A 682 -5.79 46.57 4.69
C PRO A 682 -5.81 46.08 6.14
N ALA A 683 -6.32 44.87 6.39
CA ALA A 683 -6.31 44.26 7.71
C ALA A 683 -4.89 43.82 8.12
N MET A 684 -4.09 43.29 7.20
CA MET A 684 -2.68 42.98 7.44
C MET A 684 -1.88 44.25 7.79
N MET A 685 -2.15 45.36 7.11
CA MET A 685 -1.54 46.66 7.41
C MET A 685 -1.92 47.17 8.81
N ALA A 686 -3.20 47.04 9.19
CA ALA A 686 -3.66 47.37 10.55
C ALA A 686 -2.98 46.48 11.62
N THR A 687 -2.84 45.18 11.35
CA THR A 687 -2.12 44.26 12.25
C THR A 687 -0.63 44.61 12.37
N LEU A 688 0.03 45.02 11.29
CA LEU A 688 1.43 45.49 11.32
C LEU A 688 1.59 46.77 12.15
N ILE A 689 0.70 47.75 11.98
CA ILE A 689 0.68 48.98 12.80
C ILE A 689 0.46 48.62 14.27
N HIS A 690 -0.49 47.71 14.57
CA HIS A 690 -0.74 47.25 15.94
C HIS A 690 0.49 46.54 16.55
N ALA A 691 1.15 45.67 15.79
CA ALA A 691 2.36 44.98 16.23
C ALA A 691 3.50 45.97 16.55
N TYR A 692 3.69 47.01 15.72
CA TYR A 692 4.64 48.08 15.96
C TYR A 692 4.31 48.87 17.24
N LEU A 693 3.09 49.39 17.35
CA LEU A 693 2.63 50.20 18.49
C LEU A 693 2.63 49.43 19.81
N THR A 694 2.52 48.10 19.78
CA THR A 694 2.57 47.24 20.97
C THR A 694 3.94 46.60 21.23
N GLY A 695 4.98 46.97 20.47
CA GLY A 695 6.35 46.47 20.66
C GLY A 695 6.56 45.01 20.29
N ARG A 696 5.67 44.39 19.50
CA ARG A 696 5.75 42.99 19.07
C ARG A 696 6.70 42.83 17.87
N GLY A 697 7.99 43.10 18.10
CA GLY A 697 9.02 43.11 17.05
C GLY A 697 9.12 41.81 16.23
N ARG A 698 8.86 40.64 16.82
CA ARG A 698 8.80 39.37 16.07
C ARG A 698 7.67 39.36 15.04
N CYS A 699 6.44 39.73 15.46
CA CYS A 699 5.30 39.80 14.56
C CYS A 699 5.54 40.83 13.45
N GLN A 700 6.02 42.01 13.82
CA GLN A 700 6.37 43.09 12.90
C GLN A 700 7.35 42.62 11.83
N ASN A 701 8.48 41.99 12.23
CA ASN A 701 9.51 41.52 11.30
C ASN A 701 8.96 40.45 10.35
N ALA A 702 8.21 39.47 10.85
CA ALA A 702 7.63 38.40 10.03
C ALA A 702 6.60 38.92 9.00
N ILE A 703 5.76 39.88 9.39
CA ILE A 703 4.79 40.51 8.47
C ILE A 703 5.51 41.36 7.42
N VAL A 704 6.53 42.13 7.81
CA VAL A 704 7.37 42.90 6.88
C VAL A 704 8.06 41.97 5.88
N GLN A 705 8.68 40.88 6.33
CA GLN A 705 9.33 39.90 5.45
C GLN A 705 8.36 39.32 4.40
N LEU A 706 7.15 38.94 4.82
CA LEU A 706 6.09 38.44 3.93
C LEU A 706 5.71 39.47 2.85
N LEU A 707 5.43 40.71 3.25
CA LEU A 707 5.04 41.78 2.32
C LEU A 707 6.18 42.13 1.36
N THR A 708 7.42 42.19 1.84
CA THR A 708 8.61 42.43 1.01
C THR A 708 8.82 41.32 -0.02
N HIS A 709 8.67 40.04 0.38
CA HIS A 709 8.69 38.90 -0.55
C HIS A 709 7.60 39.01 -1.62
N TRP A 710 6.41 39.46 -1.23
CA TRP A 710 5.30 39.64 -2.17
C TRP A 710 5.54 40.76 -3.17
N ALA A 711 6.16 41.87 -2.75
CA ALA A 711 6.50 43.02 -3.60
C ALA A 711 7.65 42.75 -4.61
N ALA A 712 8.55 41.82 -4.27
CA ALA A 712 9.77 41.53 -5.02
C ALA A 712 9.59 40.54 -6.20
N LYS A 713 8.64 39.59 -6.13
CA LYS A 713 8.42 38.62 -7.21
C LYS A 713 7.81 39.28 -8.47
N LYS A 714 8.37 38.98 -9.65
CA LYS A 714 7.75 39.26 -10.97
C LYS A 714 6.70 38.20 -11.30
N SER A 715 5.68 38.54 -12.09
CA SER A 715 4.60 37.60 -12.48
C SER A 715 5.16 36.40 -13.27
N PRO A 716 4.87 35.15 -12.87
CA PRO A 716 5.31 33.95 -13.60
C PRO A 716 4.26 33.39 -14.59
N HIS A 717 3.07 34.00 -14.72
CA HIS A 717 1.96 33.45 -15.52
C HIS A 717 1.53 34.38 -16.68
N PRO A 718 1.24 33.86 -17.91
CA PRO A 718 0.98 34.70 -19.09
C PRO A 718 -0.49 35.13 -19.30
N ASN A 719 -1.44 34.59 -18.53
CA ASN A 719 -2.88 34.76 -18.75
C ASN A 719 -3.56 35.51 -17.59
N SER A 720 -4.88 35.79 -17.70
CA SER A 720 -5.72 36.66 -16.85
C SER A 720 -5.38 36.78 -15.35
N VAL A 721 -4.95 35.69 -14.70
CA VAL A 721 -4.43 35.64 -13.31
C VAL A 721 -3.28 36.64 -13.06
N ALA A 722 -2.49 36.96 -14.09
CA ALA A 722 -1.43 37.97 -14.07
C ALA A 722 -1.94 39.33 -13.56
N SER A 723 -3.09 39.81 -14.06
CA SER A 723 -3.66 41.11 -13.65
C SER A 723 -3.95 41.20 -12.15
N VAL A 724 -4.39 40.09 -11.55
CA VAL A 724 -4.71 40.00 -10.11
C VAL A 724 -3.41 39.90 -9.28
N SER A 725 -2.42 39.17 -9.79
CA SER A 725 -1.08 39.08 -9.20
C SER A 725 -0.37 40.45 -9.21
N GLU A 726 -0.43 41.17 -10.33
CA GLU A 726 0.12 42.51 -10.49
C GLU A 726 -0.55 43.52 -9.56
N LYS A 727 -1.88 43.44 -9.40
CA LYS A 727 -2.60 44.26 -8.42
C LYS A 727 -2.10 44.00 -7.00
N LEU A 728 -1.99 42.74 -6.58
CA LEU A 728 -1.45 42.38 -5.27
C LEU A 728 -0.03 42.95 -5.06
N ILE A 729 0.85 42.80 -6.06
CA ILE A 729 2.22 43.31 -6.02
C ILE A 729 2.23 44.85 -5.90
N SER A 730 1.41 45.54 -6.68
CA SER A 730 1.29 47.01 -6.67
C SER A 730 0.78 47.54 -5.32
N ASP A 731 -0.33 46.98 -4.83
CA ASP A 731 -0.94 47.39 -3.55
C ASP A 731 0.00 47.07 -2.37
N THR A 732 0.76 45.95 -2.43
CA THR A 732 1.77 45.61 -1.42
C THR A 732 2.94 46.60 -1.40
N ARG A 733 3.46 47.02 -2.56
CA ARG A 733 4.49 48.08 -2.64
C ARG A 733 3.99 49.39 -2.06
N ARG A 734 2.73 49.75 -2.34
CA ARG A 734 2.11 50.96 -1.77
C ARG A 734 2.03 50.91 -0.25
N ILE A 735 1.69 49.75 0.33
CA ILE A 735 1.67 49.52 1.77
C ILE A 735 3.07 49.67 2.38
N LEU A 736 4.09 49.03 1.79
CA LEU A 736 5.47 49.14 2.26
C LEU A 736 5.99 50.58 2.24
N ASN A 737 5.75 51.34 1.17
CA ASN A 737 6.15 52.74 1.07
C ASN A 737 5.49 53.62 2.16
N ILE A 738 4.23 53.34 2.53
CA ILE A 738 3.55 54.04 3.64
C ILE A 738 4.18 53.64 4.98
N VAL A 739 4.48 52.37 5.19
CA VAL A 739 5.14 51.86 6.40
C VAL A 739 6.53 52.49 6.59
N GLU A 740 7.38 52.49 5.56
CA GLU A 740 8.72 53.11 5.61
C GLU A 740 8.62 54.60 5.97
N LYS A 741 7.69 55.34 5.35
CA LYS A 741 7.52 56.77 5.58
C LYS A 741 6.97 57.11 6.97
N GLU A 742 5.88 56.46 7.38
CA GLU A 742 5.08 56.86 8.55
C GLU A 742 5.48 56.13 9.85
N LEU A 743 6.06 54.92 9.77
CA LEU A 743 6.49 54.14 10.96
C LEU A 743 8.00 54.10 11.16
N PHE A 744 8.80 54.25 10.08
CA PHE A 744 10.26 54.17 10.13
C PHE A 744 10.97 55.49 9.77
N ASN A 745 10.24 56.62 9.72
CA ASN A 745 10.78 57.95 9.41
C ASN A 745 11.58 58.02 8.10
N GLY A 746 11.23 57.19 7.10
CA GLY A 746 11.93 57.08 5.82
C GLY A 746 13.19 56.20 5.84
N GLN A 747 13.50 55.51 6.95
CA GLN A 747 14.50 54.44 6.93
C GLN A 747 13.97 53.24 6.14
N LYS A 748 14.79 52.70 5.24
CA LYS A 748 14.46 51.47 4.53
C LYS A 748 14.46 50.28 5.48
N LEU A 749 13.52 49.37 5.26
CA LEU A 749 13.40 48.13 6.01
C LEU A 749 14.61 47.22 5.71
N ASP A 750 15.46 46.97 6.71
CA ASP A 750 16.56 46.02 6.58
C ASP A 750 16.02 44.59 6.58
N VAL A 751 16.28 43.87 5.49
CA VAL A 751 15.82 42.51 5.24
C VAL A 751 16.96 41.50 5.39
N SER A 752 18.13 41.85 5.91
CA SER A 752 19.32 40.99 5.84
C SER A 752 19.34 39.80 6.82
N ALA A 753 18.52 39.81 7.89
CA ALA A 753 18.42 38.73 8.86
C ALA A 753 17.14 37.88 8.65
N ILE A 754 17.21 36.87 7.76
CA ILE A 754 16.04 36.07 7.35
C ILE A 754 16.24 34.56 7.62
N VAL A 755 15.21 33.92 8.19
CA VAL A 755 14.95 32.49 7.96
C VAL A 755 14.10 32.39 6.69
N PRO A 756 14.60 31.81 5.58
CA PRO A 756 13.89 31.86 4.31
C PRO A 756 12.50 31.23 4.41
N LEU A 757 11.47 31.96 3.97
CA LEU A 757 10.17 31.36 3.70
C LEU A 757 10.38 30.21 2.69
N PRO A 758 9.87 28.99 2.95
CA PRO A 758 9.98 27.90 2.00
C PRO A 758 9.34 28.31 0.65
N VAL A 759 10.04 27.98 -0.44
CA VAL A 759 9.77 28.46 -1.80
C VAL A 759 8.50 27.85 -2.39
#